data_AF-A0AB34K1P7-F1
#
_entry.id   AF-A0AB34K1P7-F1
#
_cell.length_a   1.000
_cell.length_b   1.000
_cell.length_c   1.000
_cell.angle_alpha   90.00
_cell.angle_beta   90.00
_cell.angle_gamma   90.00
#
_symmetry.space_group_name_H-M   'P 1'
#
loop_
_entity.id
_entity.type
_entity.pdbx_description
1 polymer ?
#
loop_
_entity_poly.entity_id
_entity_poly.type
_entity_poly.pdbx_seq_one_letter_code
_entity_poly.pdbx_strand_id
1 'polypeptide(L)'
;MCRTDKQRFTTHERLESVAASDGGVMKGKGGVPKAGYTTEGKLQEKETAFEMRSTKNRFLLRSMLVLASCLVLNQLGLFVPIVMIARNCISPKVPQMAKPAYPQCTDVEMGRELTIVVTVKDACSQAPGFIRALERFAPPNVHLIYTYPNFESCATIDLRDVLKRWKKVTILPLPLRSSPMKGWVQAIPYIKTKYSLLLHNDGYALDSFFGCELLRALKHRQATEPESNYYIAAPMLYESKMDGSLAAHATQSNLRLVKDDSALGVTVHHDHSLRRALNRGNDFKEGEQRDFIEDHGFLIQTDKIKTVIDPSASFTLEYLDMILTIRANNWKVLFVPSARLEFRVTEFSWRDIPYFMYKRSEATAHGTRDYLVAKWGANFPNTGFWTYIKYTIVEQHVYRDVLPTLKWKDQACLVFGFFQMAGFNRYKVGGKHVDFLDVLQRLDRGWAPPANKLIAARRELARPPIKKTKPRFVKHLDEIPDLPYGKAKHVQVGIDHEYMPFSMAKLFVDTCDRLPPSVETACGLVIEEPNGCVCWFNMPTFKSNSLFIRFLARFAAMIKVPSRVTTFVEMTLSGSRNGTDHVQPLLPLASETFSLVTCDANQEDCSTFFSFSRNSKLKLFRGSPATVADVQATVARSIA
;
A
#
# COMPACT_ATOMS: atom_id res chain seq x y z
N MET A 1 -14.38 -9.18 44.47
CA MET A 1 -13.00 -9.10 45.02
C MET A 1 -12.05 -9.29 43.85
N CYS A 2 -11.45 -8.19 43.39
CA CYS A 2 -10.68 -8.12 42.15
C CYS A 2 -9.20 -7.92 42.45
N ARG A 3 -8.33 -8.74 41.85
CA ARG A 3 -6.93 -8.39 41.60
C ARG A 3 -6.62 -8.73 40.14
N THR A 4 -6.23 -7.70 39.40
CA THR A 4 -5.85 -7.74 37.99
C THR A 4 -4.35 -7.49 37.93
N ASP A 5 -3.57 -8.48 37.52
CA ASP A 5 -2.17 -8.29 37.20
C ASP A 5 -2.03 -7.95 35.70
N LYS A 6 -1.59 -6.71 35.47
CA LYS A 6 -1.17 -6.18 34.18
C LYS A 6 0.33 -6.46 34.02
N GLN A 7 0.70 -7.39 33.14
CA GLN A 7 2.04 -7.37 32.54
C GLN A 7 1.95 -6.63 31.20
N ARG A 8 2.39 -5.36 31.22
CA ARG A 8 2.70 -4.56 30.03
C ARG A 8 4.13 -4.88 29.61
N PHE A 9 4.31 -5.26 28.35
CA PHE A 9 5.60 -5.27 27.68
C PHE A 9 6.19 -3.85 27.64
N THR A 10 7.41 -3.72 28.13
CA THR A 10 8.25 -2.52 28.02
C THR A 10 8.99 -2.54 26.70
N THR A 11 8.68 -1.62 25.80
CA THR A 11 9.50 -1.30 24.63
C THR A 11 10.51 -0.23 25.00
N HIS A 12 11.77 -0.46 24.62
CA HIS A 12 12.90 0.48 24.71
C HIS A 12 12.59 1.76 23.92
N GLU A 13 12.16 2.82 24.59
CA GLU A 13 12.18 4.19 24.08
C GLU A 13 11.94 5.14 25.26
N ARG A 14 12.97 5.30 26.10
CA ARG A 14 12.94 6.30 27.18
C ARG A 14 14.33 6.77 27.56
N LEU A 15 15.01 7.43 26.63
CA LEU A 15 16.05 8.40 26.93
C LEU A 15 15.95 9.49 25.84
N GLU A 16 16.13 10.75 26.25
CA GLU A 16 16.01 11.99 25.45
C GLU A 16 14.62 12.65 25.39
N SER A 17 14.25 13.31 26.49
CA SER A 17 13.64 14.65 26.47
C SER A 17 13.38 15.13 27.90
N VAL A 18 14.44 15.58 28.57
CA VAL A 18 14.34 16.43 29.77
C VAL A 18 15.27 17.61 29.55
N ALA A 19 14.71 18.73 29.07
CA ALA A 19 15.24 20.07 29.30
C ALA A 19 14.21 21.11 28.80
N ALA A 20 13.92 22.09 29.67
CA ALA A 20 13.11 23.29 29.46
C ALA A 20 11.60 23.03 29.27
N SER A 21 10.68 23.58 30.06
CA SER A 21 10.67 24.89 30.71
C SER A 21 9.54 24.93 31.76
N ASP A 22 9.89 25.07 33.03
CA ASP A 22 8.96 25.50 34.08
C ASP A 22 9.15 27.00 34.31
N GLY A 23 8.05 27.75 34.34
CA GLY A 23 8.09 29.18 34.57
C GLY A 23 6.72 29.84 34.60
N GLY A 24 6.13 29.92 35.79
CA GLY A 24 5.44 31.15 36.23
C GLY A 24 3.91 31.16 36.19
N VAL A 25 3.31 30.74 37.31
CA VAL A 25 1.96 31.10 37.74
C VAL A 25 2.00 32.48 38.42
N MET A 26 1.07 33.39 38.09
CA MET A 26 0.71 34.54 38.94
C MET A 26 -0.82 34.68 39.05
N LYS A 27 -1.31 34.59 40.28
CA LYS A 27 -2.69 34.85 40.73
C LYS A 27 -2.83 36.30 41.21
N GLY A 28 -4.03 36.88 41.09
CA GLY A 28 -4.55 37.99 41.92
C GLY A 28 -5.98 38.34 41.51
N LYS A 29 -7.03 37.91 42.25
CA LYS A 29 -7.76 38.55 43.38
C LYS A 29 -8.56 39.83 43.03
N GLY A 30 -9.88 39.65 42.88
CA GLY A 30 -10.95 40.30 43.66
C GLY A 30 -11.29 41.79 43.44
N GLY A 31 -12.58 42.07 43.16
CA GLY A 31 -13.20 43.39 43.40
C GLY A 31 -14.47 43.66 42.57
N VAL A 32 -15.61 43.82 43.23
CA VAL A 32 -16.93 44.27 42.71
C VAL A 32 -17.10 45.77 43.05
N PRO A 33 -17.88 46.57 42.28
CA PRO A 33 -17.53 47.95 41.93
C PRO A 33 -18.18 49.02 42.83
N LYS A 34 -17.64 50.25 42.78
CA LYS A 34 -18.34 51.46 43.22
C LYS A 34 -18.46 52.47 42.09
N ALA A 35 -19.70 52.93 41.91
CA ALA A 35 -20.10 54.00 41.01
C ALA A 35 -19.53 55.35 41.48
N GLY A 36 -19.01 56.11 40.53
CA GLY A 36 -18.65 57.52 40.69
C GLY A 36 -18.90 58.23 39.38
N TYR A 37 -20.07 58.88 39.28
CA TYR A 37 -20.40 59.82 38.21
C TYR A 37 -19.50 61.05 38.35
N THR A 38 -18.65 61.33 37.36
CA THR A 38 -18.21 62.70 37.08
C THR A 38 -18.09 62.92 35.57
N THR A 39 -18.47 64.14 35.21
CA THR A 39 -18.75 64.72 33.90
C THR A 39 -17.51 64.87 33.02
N GLU A 40 -17.23 63.89 32.16
CA GLU A 40 -16.47 64.05 30.90
C GLU A 40 -17.19 63.42 29.68
N GLY A 41 -18.50 63.20 29.82
CA GLY A 41 -19.35 62.46 28.88
C GLY A 41 -19.78 63.19 27.60
N LYS A 42 -18.95 64.05 27.00
CA LYS A 42 -19.26 64.60 25.66
C LYS A 42 -18.11 64.66 24.65
N LEU A 43 -16.87 64.39 25.07
CA LEU A 43 -15.72 64.21 24.15
C LEU A 43 -15.32 62.74 24.03
N GLN A 44 -15.42 61.95 25.11
CA GLN A 44 -15.15 60.51 25.09
C GLN A 44 -16.22 59.71 24.32
N GLU A 45 -17.45 60.20 24.22
CA GLU A 45 -18.55 59.53 23.52
C GLU A 45 -18.40 59.58 21.98
N LYS A 46 -17.72 60.61 21.45
CA LYS A 46 -17.39 60.69 20.02
C LYS A 46 -16.17 59.84 19.66
N GLU A 47 -15.16 59.78 20.54
CA GLU A 47 -14.01 58.87 20.33
C GLU A 47 -14.39 57.40 20.50
N THR A 48 -15.18 57.03 21.52
CA THR A 48 -15.67 55.65 21.66
C THR A 48 -16.68 55.26 20.59
N ALA A 49 -17.52 56.18 20.08
CA ALA A 49 -18.39 55.90 18.94
C ALA A 49 -17.62 55.80 17.61
N PHE A 50 -16.53 56.56 17.43
CA PHE A 50 -15.65 56.47 16.26
C PHE A 50 -14.76 55.23 16.31
N GLU A 51 -14.22 54.87 17.49
CA GLU A 51 -13.51 53.60 17.71
C GLU A 51 -14.44 52.40 17.59
N MET A 52 -15.68 52.45 18.10
CA MET A 52 -16.68 51.39 17.91
C MET A 52 -17.17 51.29 16.45
N ARG A 53 -17.29 52.40 15.71
CA ARG A 53 -17.56 52.37 14.25
C ARG A 53 -16.37 51.83 13.46
N SER A 54 -15.15 52.22 13.83
CA SER A 54 -13.89 51.76 13.21
C SER A 54 -13.67 50.27 13.45
N THR A 55 -13.90 49.77 14.67
CA THR A 55 -13.83 48.35 15.00
C THR A 55 -14.99 47.55 14.41
N LYS A 56 -16.23 48.08 14.37
CA LYS A 56 -17.35 47.44 13.65
C LYS A 56 -17.08 47.34 12.14
N ASN A 57 -16.55 48.38 11.50
CA ASN A 57 -16.22 48.35 10.08
C ASN A 57 -15.05 47.40 9.77
N ARG A 58 -14.04 47.33 10.65
CA ARG A 58 -12.94 46.34 10.52
C ARG A 58 -13.43 44.91 10.74
N PHE A 59 -14.39 44.69 11.64
CA PHE A 59 -15.01 43.39 11.84
C PHE A 59 -15.86 42.99 10.64
N LEU A 60 -16.71 43.89 10.13
CA LEU A 60 -17.56 43.64 8.96
C LEU A 60 -16.73 43.32 7.70
N LEU A 61 -15.64 44.07 7.48
CA LEU A 61 -14.72 43.85 6.35
C LEU A 61 -14.00 42.50 6.48
N ARG A 62 -13.53 42.14 7.67
CA ARG A 62 -12.93 40.82 7.94
C ARG A 62 -13.93 39.69 7.75
N SER A 63 -15.17 39.86 8.23
CA SER A 63 -16.25 38.88 8.04
C SER A 63 -16.63 38.72 6.57
N MET A 64 -16.69 39.81 5.80
CA MET A 64 -16.94 39.75 4.36
C MET A 64 -15.79 39.11 3.57
N LEU A 65 -14.54 39.40 3.93
CA LEU A 65 -13.37 38.76 3.32
C LEU A 65 -13.33 37.26 3.63
N VAL A 66 -13.66 36.85 4.86
CA VAL A 66 -13.79 35.44 5.25
C VAL A 66 -14.93 34.79 4.47
N LEU A 67 -16.10 35.41 4.37
CA LEU A 67 -17.23 34.88 3.61
C LEU A 67 -16.88 34.73 2.12
N ALA A 68 -16.28 35.75 1.51
CA ALA A 68 -15.82 35.71 0.12
C ALA A 68 -14.78 34.62 -0.10
N SER A 69 -13.81 34.46 0.81
CA SER A 69 -12.82 33.39 0.75
C SER A 69 -13.48 32.02 0.89
N CYS A 70 -14.42 31.84 1.81
CA CYS A 70 -15.18 30.60 1.96
C CYS A 70 -16.00 30.29 0.69
N LEU A 71 -16.63 31.29 0.08
CA LEU A 71 -17.41 31.13 -1.16
C LEU A 71 -16.50 30.75 -2.33
N VAL A 72 -15.35 31.40 -2.49
CA VAL A 72 -14.36 31.07 -3.53
C VAL A 72 -13.82 29.66 -3.33
N LEU A 73 -13.40 29.32 -2.11
CA LEU A 73 -12.93 27.97 -1.78
C LEU A 73 -14.02 26.92 -1.99
N ASN A 74 -15.29 27.25 -1.73
CA ASN A 74 -16.41 26.35 -1.98
C ASN A 74 -16.69 26.17 -3.47
N GLN A 75 -16.64 27.25 -4.26
CA GLN A 75 -16.75 27.18 -5.73
C GLN A 75 -15.61 26.37 -6.36
N LEU A 76 -14.40 26.43 -5.79
CA LEU A 76 -13.26 25.61 -6.21
C LEU A 76 -13.28 24.18 -5.65
N GLY A 77 -14.27 23.83 -4.82
CA GLY A 77 -14.36 22.50 -4.18
C GLY A 77 -13.29 22.23 -3.10
N LEU A 78 -12.55 23.26 -2.66
CA LEU A 78 -11.44 23.19 -1.71
C LEU A 78 -11.84 23.48 -0.26
N PHE A 79 -13.01 24.07 -0.03
CA PHE A 79 -13.46 24.43 1.32
C PHE A 79 -13.50 23.22 2.27
N VAL A 80 -14.11 22.12 1.83
CA VAL A 80 -14.20 20.87 2.63
C VAL A 80 -12.81 20.28 2.91
N PRO A 81 -11.93 20.08 1.90
CA PRO A 81 -10.54 19.68 2.16
C PRO A 81 -9.79 20.57 3.17
N ILE A 82 -9.92 21.89 3.10
CA ILE A 82 -9.23 22.81 4.01
C ILE A 82 -9.71 22.65 5.45
N VAL A 83 -11.04 22.56 5.66
CA VAL A 83 -11.61 22.32 6.99
C VAL A 83 -11.14 20.97 7.55
N MET A 84 -11.12 19.92 6.71
CA MET A 84 -10.63 18.61 7.11
C MET A 84 -9.13 18.62 7.43
N ILE A 85 -8.31 19.36 6.67
CA ILE A 85 -6.88 19.56 6.96
C ILE A 85 -6.69 20.20 8.34
N ALA A 86 -7.36 21.34 8.60
CA ALA A 86 -7.25 22.06 9.86
C ALA A 86 -7.67 21.19 11.05
N ARG A 87 -8.82 20.50 10.93
CA ARG A 87 -9.29 19.52 11.92
C ARG A 87 -8.28 18.39 12.12
N ASN A 88 -7.76 17.83 11.03
CA ASN A 88 -6.83 16.72 11.11
C ASN A 88 -5.57 17.13 11.86
N CYS A 89 -5.03 18.33 11.68
CA CYS A 89 -3.85 18.80 12.43
C CYS A 89 -4.04 18.70 13.95
N ILE A 90 -5.23 19.02 14.47
CA ILE A 90 -5.53 19.00 15.92
C ILE A 90 -6.18 17.70 16.41
N SER A 91 -6.51 16.77 15.51
CA SER A 91 -7.16 15.50 15.87
C SER A 91 -6.20 14.51 16.53
N PRO A 92 -6.69 13.54 17.32
CA PRO A 92 -5.88 12.43 17.82
C PRO A 92 -5.27 11.59 16.68
N LYS A 93 -4.11 10.98 16.94
CA LYS A 93 -3.40 10.08 15.99
C LYS A 93 -4.28 8.93 15.50
N VAL A 94 -5.04 8.33 16.42
CA VAL A 94 -5.98 7.24 16.12
C VAL A 94 -7.41 7.83 16.05
N PRO A 95 -8.20 7.51 15.00
CA PRO A 95 -9.61 7.86 14.92
C PRO A 95 -10.39 7.39 16.15
N GLN A 96 -11.42 8.15 16.53
CA GLN A 96 -12.31 7.75 17.61
C GLN A 96 -12.94 6.39 17.33
N MET A 97 -13.16 5.60 18.37
CA MET A 97 -13.82 4.30 18.26
C MET A 97 -15.23 4.47 17.70
N ALA A 98 -15.58 3.68 16.68
CA ALA A 98 -16.93 3.67 16.14
C ALA A 98 -17.88 2.98 17.14
N LYS A 99 -19.14 3.41 17.15
CA LYS A 99 -20.22 2.65 17.79
C LYS A 99 -20.89 1.77 16.72
N PRO A 100 -21.35 0.57 17.07
CA PRO A 100 -22.12 -0.24 16.12
C PRO A 100 -23.42 0.49 15.76
N ALA A 101 -23.75 0.52 14.48
CA ALA A 101 -25.01 1.06 13.97
C ALA A 101 -26.13 0.00 14.00
N TYR A 102 -25.78 -1.29 14.08
CA TYR A 102 -26.72 -2.40 14.06
C TYR A 102 -26.71 -3.25 15.33
N PRO A 103 -27.82 -3.96 15.64
CA PRO A 103 -27.85 -4.94 16.71
C PRO A 103 -26.78 -6.02 16.52
N GLN A 104 -26.07 -6.32 17.61
CA GLN A 104 -25.01 -7.32 17.61
C GLN A 104 -25.55 -8.72 17.27
N CYS A 105 -24.68 -9.54 16.67
CA CYS A 105 -24.99 -10.89 16.26
C CYS A 105 -24.66 -11.82 17.42
N THR A 106 -25.42 -12.90 17.55
CA THR A 106 -25.01 -13.99 18.43
C THR A 106 -23.92 -14.82 17.76
N ASP A 107 -23.11 -15.52 18.55
CA ASP A 107 -22.10 -16.45 18.03
C ASP A 107 -22.73 -17.51 17.11
N VAL A 108 -23.91 -18.01 17.50
CA VAL A 108 -24.67 -19.00 16.72
C VAL A 108 -25.09 -18.44 15.36
N GLU A 109 -25.59 -17.21 15.32
CA GLU A 109 -25.96 -16.55 14.07
C GLU A 109 -24.75 -16.37 13.15
N MET A 110 -23.63 -15.85 13.69
CA MET A 110 -22.39 -15.67 12.94
C MET A 110 -21.90 -16.99 12.34
N GLY A 111 -21.80 -18.06 13.14
CA GLY A 111 -21.34 -19.37 12.65
C GLY A 111 -22.27 -20.03 11.62
N ARG A 112 -23.57 -19.70 11.63
CA ARG A 112 -24.54 -20.22 10.65
C ARG A 112 -24.51 -19.44 9.34
N GLU A 113 -24.24 -18.14 9.39
CA GLU A 113 -24.44 -17.24 8.24
C GLU A 113 -23.14 -16.79 7.56
N LEU A 114 -22.00 -16.89 8.25
CA LEU A 114 -20.72 -16.33 7.80
C LEU A 114 -19.59 -17.37 7.75
N THR A 115 -18.84 -17.37 6.65
CA THR A 115 -17.52 -18.00 6.52
C THR A 115 -16.48 -16.92 6.27
N ILE A 116 -15.32 -17.02 6.91
CA ILE A 116 -14.20 -16.10 6.69
C ILE A 116 -13.21 -16.79 5.75
N VAL A 117 -12.91 -16.15 4.63
CA VAL A 117 -11.94 -16.66 3.65
C VAL A 117 -10.76 -15.71 3.58
N VAL A 118 -9.62 -16.17 4.08
CA VAL A 118 -8.36 -15.43 4.15
C VAL A 118 -7.43 -15.91 3.05
N THR A 119 -6.85 -14.97 2.31
CA THR A 119 -5.80 -15.26 1.33
C THR A 119 -4.53 -14.49 1.69
N VAL A 120 -3.37 -15.13 1.57
CA VAL A 120 -2.08 -14.44 1.70
C VAL A 120 -1.94 -13.45 0.55
N LYS A 121 -1.81 -12.15 0.87
CA LYS A 121 -1.61 -11.10 -0.13
C LYS A 121 -0.13 -10.81 -0.34
N ASP A 122 0.53 -10.15 0.62
CA ASP A 122 1.89 -9.64 0.44
C ASP A 122 2.94 -10.31 1.34
N ALA A 123 2.56 -10.77 2.53
CA ALA A 123 3.46 -11.44 3.46
C ALA A 123 2.85 -12.74 3.98
N CYS A 124 3.61 -13.83 3.90
CA CYS A 124 3.33 -15.10 4.54
C CYS A 124 3.58 -15.04 6.05
N SER A 125 4.66 -14.39 6.50
CA SER A 125 5.10 -14.39 7.90
C SER A 125 4.05 -13.88 8.87
N GLN A 126 3.21 -12.93 8.45
CA GLN A 126 2.17 -12.34 9.30
C GLN A 126 0.99 -13.27 9.59
N ALA A 127 0.92 -14.46 8.99
CA ALA A 127 -0.21 -15.36 9.13
C ALA A 127 -0.59 -15.72 10.59
N PRO A 128 0.35 -16.05 11.50
CA PRO A 128 0.00 -16.35 12.88
C PRO A 128 -0.61 -15.15 13.60
N GLY A 129 0.02 -13.97 13.48
CA GLY A 129 -0.48 -12.73 14.07
C GLY A 129 -1.84 -12.32 13.50
N PHE A 130 -2.04 -12.49 12.19
CA PHE A 130 -3.30 -12.20 11.52
C PHE A 130 -4.44 -13.13 11.97
N ILE A 131 -4.23 -14.45 11.97
CA ILE A 131 -5.27 -15.42 12.37
C ILE A 131 -5.68 -15.19 13.82
N ARG A 132 -4.75 -14.88 14.71
CA ARG A 132 -5.05 -14.51 16.10
C ARG A 132 -5.86 -13.21 16.19
N ALA A 133 -5.60 -12.24 15.30
CA ALA A 133 -6.36 -10.99 15.29
C ALA A 133 -7.82 -11.16 14.86
N LEU A 134 -8.14 -12.18 14.06
CA LEU A 134 -9.54 -12.50 13.71
C LEU A 134 -10.38 -12.85 14.94
N GLU A 135 -9.77 -13.37 16.01
CA GLU A 135 -10.45 -13.68 17.28
C GLU A 135 -11.14 -12.47 17.91
N ARG A 136 -10.72 -11.25 17.54
CA ARG A 136 -11.34 -10.00 17.99
C ARG A 136 -12.83 -9.93 17.66
N PHE A 137 -13.24 -10.47 16.51
CA PHE A 137 -14.63 -10.37 16.03
C PHE A 137 -15.25 -11.70 15.64
N ALA A 138 -14.44 -12.73 15.37
CA ALA A 138 -14.93 -14.03 14.91
C ALA A 138 -15.06 -15.02 16.09
N PRO A 139 -16.27 -15.53 16.37
CA PRO A 139 -16.45 -16.58 17.35
C PRO A 139 -15.91 -17.93 16.85
N PRO A 140 -15.54 -18.87 17.75
CA PRO A 140 -14.90 -20.14 17.40
C PRO A 140 -15.65 -21.04 16.40
N ASN A 141 -16.96 -20.87 16.27
CA ASN A 141 -17.83 -21.67 15.40
C ASN A 141 -17.94 -21.14 13.96
N VAL A 142 -17.43 -19.94 13.67
CA VAL A 142 -17.29 -19.46 12.29
C VAL A 142 -16.27 -20.32 11.55
N HIS A 143 -16.58 -20.70 10.31
CA HIS A 143 -15.65 -21.44 9.47
C HIS A 143 -14.53 -20.50 8.99
N LEU A 144 -13.28 -20.83 9.31
CA LEU A 144 -12.10 -20.18 8.74
C LEU A 144 -11.57 -21.01 7.56
N ILE A 145 -11.47 -20.39 6.39
CA ILE A 145 -10.73 -20.93 5.25
C ILE A 145 -9.48 -20.06 5.06
N TYR A 146 -8.31 -20.66 5.15
CA TYR A 146 -7.02 -19.97 4.98
C TYR A 146 -6.31 -20.51 3.74
N THR A 147 -5.91 -19.62 2.83
CA THR A 147 -5.24 -19.98 1.58
C THR A 147 -3.89 -19.28 1.46
N TYR A 148 -2.90 -19.98 0.91
CA TYR A 148 -1.51 -19.50 0.86
C TYR A 148 -0.78 -20.04 -0.38
N PRO A 149 0.25 -19.33 -0.90
CA PRO A 149 1.08 -19.86 -1.98
C PRO A 149 1.92 -21.04 -1.48
N ASN A 150 1.84 -22.17 -2.19
CA ASN A 150 2.55 -23.40 -1.87
C ASN A 150 4.03 -23.31 -2.31
N PHE A 151 4.82 -22.65 -1.46
CA PHE A 151 6.26 -22.50 -1.57
C PHE A 151 6.87 -22.67 -0.17
N GLU A 152 8.06 -23.26 -0.05
CA GLU A 152 8.60 -23.75 1.24
C GLU A 152 8.63 -22.65 2.31
N SER A 153 9.07 -21.43 1.97
CA SER A 153 9.13 -20.32 2.95
C SER A 153 7.78 -19.91 3.51
N CYS A 154 6.68 -20.15 2.78
CA CYS A 154 5.32 -19.86 3.20
C CYS A 154 4.65 -21.08 3.88
N ALA A 155 4.84 -22.27 3.29
CA ALA A 155 4.21 -23.52 3.72
C ALA A 155 4.72 -24.03 5.08
N THR A 156 5.93 -23.62 5.49
CA THR A 156 6.57 -24.04 6.75
C THR A 156 6.27 -23.11 7.93
N ILE A 157 5.38 -22.14 7.77
CA ILE A 157 4.95 -21.26 8.88
C ILE A 157 4.03 -22.07 9.80
N ASP A 158 4.37 -22.11 11.09
CA ASP A 158 3.59 -22.85 12.08
C ASP A 158 2.30 -22.10 12.43
N LEU A 159 1.16 -22.70 12.09
CA LEU A 159 -0.18 -22.18 12.40
C LEU A 159 -0.88 -23.00 13.49
N ARG A 160 -0.25 -24.05 14.05
CA ARG A 160 -0.92 -25.01 14.94
C ARG A 160 -1.56 -24.32 16.14
N ASP A 161 -0.85 -23.42 16.80
CA ASP A 161 -1.36 -22.77 18.01
C ASP A 161 -2.53 -21.83 17.74
N VAL A 162 -2.46 -21.04 16.66
CA VAL A 162 -3.50 -20.05 16.33
C VAL A 162 -4.76 -20.70 15.74
N LEU A 163 -4.65 -21.92 15.20
CA LEU A 163 -5.78 -22.65 14.66
C LEU A 163 -6.56 -23.45 15.71
N LYS A 164 -5.99 -23.73 16.90
CA LYS A 164 -6.63 -24.51 17.97
C LYS A 164 -8.00 -23.98 18.41
N ARG A 165 -8.21 -22.66 18.36
CA ARG A 165 -9.48 -22.04 18.76
C ARG A 165 -10.63 -22.40 17.83
N TRP A 166 -10.35 -22.59 16.55
CA TRP A 166 -11.37 -22.68 15.51
C TRP A 166 -11.96 -24.08 15.45
N LYS A 167 -13.29 -24.19 15.58
CA LYS A 167 -14.00 -25.48 15.48
C LYS A 167 -14.00 -26.04 14.07
N LYS A 168 -13.88 -25.17 13.06
CA LYS A 168 -13.87 -25.56 11.64
C LYS A 168 -12.85 -24.72 10.87
N VAL A 169 -11.82 -25.40 10.38
CA VAL A 169 -10.73 -24.79 9.60
C VAL A 169 -10.55 -25.57 8.29
N THR A 170 -10.29 -24.85 7.21
CA THR A 170 -9.80 -25.43 5.96
C THR A 170 -8.56 -24.69 5.52
N ILE A 171 -7.46 -25.42 5.30
CA ILE A 171 -6.20 -24.86 4.81
C ILE A 171 -6.05 -25.28 3.34
N LEU A 172 -5.91 -24.31 2.43
CA LEU A 172 -5.81 -24.54 0.98
C LEU A 172 -4.48 -24.03 0.42
N PRO A 173 -3.52 -24.91 0.12
CA PRO A 173 -2.32 -24.53 -0.63
C PRO A 173 -2.69 -24.18 -2.08
N LEU A 174 -2.18 -23.06 -2.57
CA LEU A 174 -2.35 -22.63 -3.95
C LEU A 174 -1.05 -22.86 -4.73
N PRO A 175 -1.09 -23.24 -6.01
CA PRO A 175 0.10 -23.21 -6.85
C PRO A 175 0.78 -21.84 -6.78
N LEU A 176 2.12 -21.77 -6.68
CA LEU A 176 2.88 -20.53 -6.49
C LEU A 176 2.55 -19.42 -7.51
N ARG A 177 2.19 -19.79 -8.75
CA ARG A 177 1.78 -18.87 -9.82
C ARG A 177 0.39 -18.27 -9.62
N SER A 178 -0.41 -18.79 -8.70
CA SER A 178 -1.78 -18.34 -8.46
C SER A 178 -1.78 -16.99 -7.77
N SER A 179 -2.70 -16.13 -8.17
CA SER A 179 -2.98 -14.90 -7.45
C SER A 179 -3.72 -15.18 -6.12
N PRO A 180 -3.62 -14.28 -5.12
CA PRO A 180 -4.39 -14.39 -3.88
C PRO A 180 -5.90 -14.54 -4.13
N MET A 181 -6.44 -13.83 -5.12
CA MET A 181 -7.86 -13.92 -5.51
C MET A 181 -8.29 -15.32 -5.98
N LYS A 182 -7.35 -16.13 -6.49
CA LYS A 182 -7.62 -17.55 -6.82
C LYS A 182 -8.05 -18.33 -5.58
N GLY A 183 -7.48 -18.01 -4.42
CA GLY A 183 -7.83 -18.66 -3.16
C GLY A 183 -9.28 -18.42 -2.75
N TRP A 184 -9.81 -17.22 -2.94
CA TRP A 184 -11.23 -16.95 -2.72
C TRP A 184 -12.13 -17.79 -3.63
N VAL A 185 -11.78 -17.92 -4.92
CA VAL A 185 -12.54 -18.74 -5.87
C VAL A 185 -12.45 -20.24 -5.53
N GLN A 186 -11.27 -20.73 -5.17
CA GLN A 186 -11.06 -22.14 -4.80
C GLN A 186 -11.65 -22.50 -3.43
N ALA A 187 -11.92 -21.52 -2.57
CA ALA A 187 -12.60 -21.75 -1.29
C ALA A 187 -14.08 -22.09 -1.46
N ILE A 188 -14.75 -21.63 -2.53
CA ILE A 188 -16.21 -21.73 -2.72
C ILE A 188 -16.80 -23.13 -2.44
N PRO A 189 -16.22 -24.25 -2.93
CA PRO A 189 -16.78 -25.59 -2.68
C PRO A 189 -16.85 -25.97 -1.19
N TYR A 190 -15.99 -25.37 -0.36
CA TYR A 190 -15.89 -25.61 1.08
C TYR A 190 -16.81 -24.71 1.91
N ILE A 191 -17.35 -23.65 1.31
CA ILE A 191 -18.23 -22.68 1.99
C ILE A 191 -19.65 -23.24 2.01
N LYS A 192 -20.25 -23.28 3.21
CA LYS A 192 -21.64 -23.75 3.41
C LYS A 192 -22.59 -22.63 3.85
N THR A 193 -22.06 -21.45 4.13
CA THR A 193 -22.82 -20.30 4.61
C THR A 193 -23.25 -19.39 3.45
N LYS A 194 -24.33 -18.63 3.66
CA LYS A 194 -24.86 -17.69 2.66
C LYS A 194 -23.90 -16.54 2.36
N TYR A 195 -23.19 -16.05 3.37
CA TYR A 195 -22.26 -14.95 3.24
C TYR A 195 -20.82 -15.38 3.50
N SER A 196 -19.90 -14.69 2.84
CA SER A 196 -18.47 -14.86 2.96
C SER A 196 -17.82 -13.51 3.20
N LEU A 197 -17.05 -13.41 4.28
CA LEU A 197 -16.14 -12.29 4.51
C LEU A 197 -14.82 -12.64 3.84
N LEU A 198 -14.54 -11.99 2.73
CA LEU A 198 -13.29 -12.14 1.99
C LEU A 198 -12.27 -11.18 2.59
N LEU A 199 -11.14 -11.71 3.03
CA LEU A 199 -10.03 -10.94 3.59
C LEU A 199 -8.73 -11.32 2.91
N HIS A 200 -7.87 -10.33 2.75
CA HIS A 200 -6.44 -10.55 2.66
C HIS A 200 -5.83 -10.56 4.06
N ASN A 201 -4.71 -11.26 4.25
CA ASN A 201 -4.04 -11.34 5.55
C ASN A 201 -3.31 -10.06 5.98
N ASP A 202 -3.65 -8.92 5.36
CA ASP A 202 -3.21 -7.57 5.69
C ASP A 202 -4.37 -6.67 6.18
N GLY A 203 -5.61 -7.18 6.24
CA GLY A 203 -6.80 -6.44 6.68
C GLY A 203 -7.21 -6.75 8.12
N TYR A 204 -6.81 -5.92 9.08
CA TYR A 204 -7.07 -6.12 10.51
C TYR A 204 -8.32 -5.37 10.98
N ALA A 205 -9.30 -6.07 11.53
CA ALA A 205 -10.49 -5.42 12.08
C ALA A 205 -10.12 -4.54 13.29
N LEU A 206 -10.57 -3.28 13.30
CA LEU A 206 -10.35 -2.38 14.43
C LEU A 206 -11.33 -2.62 15.58
N ASP A 207 -12.51 -3.16 15.27
CA ASP A 207 -13.63 -3.30 16.19
C ASP A 207 -14.04 -4.76 16.38
N SER A 208 -14.51 -5.12 17.58
CA SER A 208 -14.99 -6.47 17.89
C SER A 208 -16.31 -6.83 17.20
N PHE A 209 -17.08 -5.84 16.80
CA PHE A 209 -18.35 -6.02 16.10
C PHE A 209 -18.21 -6.04 14.56
N PHE A 210 -16.99 -5.91 14.03
CA PHE A 210 -16.70 -5.72 12.60
C PHE A 210 -17.45 -6.67 11.66
N GLY A 211 -17.31 -8.00 11.87
CA GLY A 211 -17.93 -8.99 10.99
C GLY A 211 -19.47 -8.97 11.05
N CYS A 212 -20.02 -8.77 12.24
CA CYS A 212 -21.47 -8.66 12.42
C CYS A 212 -22.03 -7.37 11.79
N GLU A 213 -21.32 -6.26 11.94
CA GLU A 213 -21.73 -4.96 11.43
C GLU A 213 -21.90 -4.99 9.91
N LEU A 214 -20.92 -5.55 9.19
CA LEU A 214 -21.03 -5.75 7.74
C LEU A 214 -22.20 -6.67 7.37
N LEU A 215 -22.40 -7.76 8.12
CA LEU A 215 -23.48 -8.72 7.88
C LEU A 215 -24.86 -8.09 8.07
N ARG A 216 -25.04 -7.34 9.16
CA ARG A 216 -26.29 -6.64 9.47
C ARG A 216 -26.57 -5.51 8.49
N ALA A 217 -25.57 -4.71 8.16
CA ALA A 217 -25.70 -3.62 7.18
C ALA A 217 -26.16 -4.17 5.83
N LEU A 218 -25.52 -5.23 5.33
CA LEU A 218 -25.89 -5.87 4.08
C LEU A 218 -27.32 -6.42 4.13
N LYS A 219 -27.67 -7.19 5.17
CA LYS A 219 -29.03 -7.77 5.32
C LYS A 219 -30.09 -6.67 5.42
N HIS A 220 -29.82 -5.60 6.17
CA HIS A 220 -30.73 -4.47 6.32
C HIS A 220 -30.97 -3.78 4.98
N ARG A 221 -29.90 -3.45 4.24
CA ARG A 221 -30.00 -2.79 2.94
C ARG A 221 -30.76 -3.63 1.91
N GLN A 222 -30.50 -4.94 1.88
CA GLN A 222 -31.23 -5.85 0.99
C GLN A 222 -32.72 -5.99 1.35
N ALA A 223 -33.08 -5.81 2.61
CA ALA A 223 -34.48 -5.85 3.05
C ALA A 223 -35.23 -4.54 2.77
N THR A 224 -34.54 -3.39 2.87
CA THR A 224 -35.15 -2.07 2.67
C THR A 224 -35.14 -1.60 1.21
N GLU A 225 -34.29 -2.19 0.37
CA GLU A 225 -34.22 -1.90 -1.06
C GLU A 225 -34.31 -3.19 -1.89
N PRO A 226 -35.44 -3.90 -1.87
CA PRO A 226 -35.59 -5.19 -2.56
C PRO A 226 -35.51 -5.06 -4.09
N GLU A 227 -35.81 -3.88 -4.64
CA GLU A 227 -35.69 -3.55 -6.06
C GLU A 227 -34.23 -3.37 -6.52
N SER A 228 -33.28 -3.22 -5.59
CA SER A 228 -31.86 -3.21 -5.91
C SER A 228 -31.37 -4.63 -6.16
N ASN A 229 -30.81 -4.91 -7.33
CA ASN A 229 -30.36 -6.27 -7.70
C ASN A 229 -29.49 -6.93 -6.61
N TYR A 230 -28.45 -6.24 -6.13
CA TYR A 230 -27.55 -6.75 -5.10
C TYR A 230 -26.59 -5.67 -4.55
N TYR A 231 -26.19 -5.82 -3.29
CA TYR A 231 -25.16 -5.00 -2.62
C TYR A 231 -24.00 -5.86 -2.11
N ILE A 232 -22.78 -5.34 -2.19
CA ILE A 232 -21.58 -5.86 -1.51
C ILE A 232 -21.25 -4.90 -0.37
N ALA A 233 -20.99 -5.39 0.84
CA ALA A 233 -20.68 -4.50 1.98
C ALA A 233 -19.17 -4.32 2.13
N ALA A 234 -18.70 -3.08 2.05
CA ALA A 234 -17.30 -2.69 2.18
C ALA A 234 -17.10 -1.80 3.44
N PRO A 235 -16.06 -2.06 4.25
CA PRO A 235 -15.78 -1.28 5.45
C PRO A 235 -15.08 0.05 5.14
N MET A 236 -14.97 0.90 6.16
CA MET A 236 -13.99 1.99 6.17
C MET A 236 -12.58 1.45 6.34
N LEU A 237 -11.72 1.75 5.36
CA LEU A 237 -10.33 1.33 5.39
C LEU A 237 -9.44 2.42 6.00
N TYR A 238 -8.56 1.97 6.88
CA TYR A 238 -7.48 2.75 7.46
C TYR A 238 -6.13 2.15 7.08
N GLU A 239 -5.09 2.93 7.29
CA GLU A 239 -3.71 2.51 7.10
C GLU A 239 -2.87 2.97 8.29
N SER A 240 -2.02 2.09 8.78
CA SER A 240 -1.03 2.44 9.80
C SER A 240 0.08 3.29 9.20
N LYS A 241 0.51 4.30 9.95
CA LYS A 241 1.69 5.11 9.63
C LYS A 241 2.87 4.75 10.50
N MET A 242 4.06 5.14 10.06
CA MET A 242 5.31 4.99 10.82
C MET A 242 5.25 5.63 12.21
N ASP A 243 4.48 6.71 12.40
CA ASP A 243 4.34 7.41 13.69
C ASP A 243 3.25 6.81 14.61
N GLY A 244 2.72 5.65 14.23
CA GLY A 244 1.63 4.94 14.91
C GLY A 244 0.23 5.54 14.70
N SER A 245 0.09 6.60 13.89
CA SER A 245 -1.23 7.13 13.54
C SER A 245 -1.96 6.26 12.52
N LEU A 246 -3.29 6.32 12.50
CA LEU A 246 -4.10 5.71 11.44
C LEU A 246 -4.59 6.81 10.51
N ALA A 247 -4.44 6.65 9.21
CA ALA A 247 -5.03 7.51 8.18
C ALA A 247 -6.12 6.75 7.41
N ALA A 248 -7.07 7.47 6.80
CA ALA A 248 -7.96 6.83 5.85
C ALA A 248 -7.15 6.28 4.68
N HIS A 249 -7.49 5.07 4.24
CA HIS A 249 -6.90 4.49 3.05
C HIS A 249 -7.22 5.38 1.85
N ALA A 250 -6.21 5.71 1.04
CA ALA A 250 -6.42 6.55 -0.13
C ALA A 250 -7.33 5.80 -1.11
N THR A 251 -8.53 6.33 -1.34
CA THR A 251 -9.56 5.66 -2.13
C THR A 251 -9.66 6.28 -3.51
N GLN A 252 -9.87 5.45 -4.54
CA GLN A 252 -10.17 5.93 -5.88
C GLN A 252 -11.55 6.59 -5.92
N SER A 253 -11.71 7.50 -6.86
CA SER A 253 -12.89 8.30 -7.11
C SER A 253 -12.92 8.71 -8.57
N ASN A 254 -14.07 9.17 -9.04
CA ASN A 254 -14.21 9.73 -10.39
C ASN A 254 -13.79 8.74 -11.48
N LEU A 255 -14.20 7.46 -11.31
CA LEU A 255 -14.02 6.43 -12.32
C LEU A 255 -14.82 6.82 -13.56
N ARG A 256 -14.15 6.96 -14.71
CA ARG A 256 -14.73 7.52 -15.94
C ARG A 256 -14.05 6.96 -17.18
N LEU A 257 -14.77 7.03 -18.30
CA LEU A 257 -14.21 6.81 -19.63
C LEU A 257 -13.70 8.14 -20.17
N VAL A 258 -12.51 8.13 -20.77
CA VAL A 258 -11.93 9.28 -21.46
C VAL A 258 -11.63 8.86 -22.89
N LYS A 259 -12.14 9.62 -23.86
CA LYS A 259 -11.75 9.46 -25.27
C LYS A 259 -10.39 10.10 -25.47
N ASP A 260 -9.49 9.39 -26.13
CA ASP A 260 -8.11 9.82 -26.36
C ASP A 260 -7.55 9.22 -27.66
N ASP A 261 -6.32 9.58 -27.99
CA ASP A 261 -5.62 9.15 -29.21
C ASP A 261 -4.97 7.77 -29.07
N SER A 262 -5.34 7.00 -28.04
CA SER A 262 -4.81 5.66 -27.84
C SER A 262 -5.34 4.67 -28.90
N ALA A 263 -4.67 3.52 -29.06
CA ALA A 263 -5.04 2.52 -30.06
C ALA A 263 -6.50 2.01 -29.95
N LEU A 264 -7.11 2.10 -28.76
CA LEU A 264 -8.50 1.70 -28.53
C LEU A 264 -9.46 2.89 -28.49
N GLY A 265 -8.96 4.12 -28.59
CA GLY A 265 -9.73 5.37 -28.58
C GLY A 265 -10.40 5.72 -27.25
N VAL A 266 -10.23 4.89 -26.22
CA VAL A 266 -10.82 5.09 -24.90
C VAL A 266 -9.95 4.50 -23.78
N THR A 267 -9.82 5.24 -22.69
CA THR A 267 -9.13 4.84 -21.46
C THR A 267 -10.06 4.89 -20.25
N VAL A 268 -9.95 3.89 -19.36
CA VAL A 268 -10.59 3.86 -18.06
C VAL A 268 -9.73 4.62 -17.05
N HIS A 269 -10.14 5.83 -16.69
CA HIS A 269 -9.44 6.68 -15.72
C HIS A 269 -10.09 6.63 -14.33
N HIS A 270 -9.26 6.79 -13.30
CA HIS A 270 -9.68 6.97 -11.92
C HIS A 270 -8.72 7.96 -11.23
N ASP A 271 -9.21 8.66 -10.21
CA ASP A 271 -8.44 9.65 -9.46
C ASP A 271 -8.38 9.28 -7.98
N HIS A 272 -7.30 9.62 -7.28
CA HIS A 272 -7.28 9.54 -5.81
C HIS A 272 -8.04 10.72 -5.19
N SER A 273 -8.98 10.44 -4.28
CA SER A 273 -9.75 11.49 -3.62
C SER A 273 -9.01 12.05 -2.40
N LEU A 274 -8.53 13.30 -2.48
CA LEU A 274 -7.97 14.01 -1.32
C LEU A 274 -8.99 14.11 -0.18
N ARG A 275 -10.25 14.40 -0.50
CA ARG A 275 -11.33 14.48 0.50
C ARG A 275 -11.48 13.16 1.26
N ARG A 276 -11.47 12.02 0.56
CA ARG A 276 -11.56 10.71 1.22
C ARG A 276 -10.27 10.34 1.96
N ALA A 277 -9.10 10.73 1.45
CA ALA A 277 -7.82 10.52 2.15
C ALA A 277 -7.71 11.34 3.46
N LEU A 278 -8.41 12.47 3.55
CA LEU A 278 -8.50 13.29 4.77
C LEU A 278 -9.54 12.78 5.78
N ASN A 279 -10.31 11.74 5.44
CA ASN A 279 -11.39 11.22 6.27
C ASN A 279 -10.88 10.72 7.63
N ARG A 280 -11.65 10.93 8.68
CA ARG A 280 -11.38 10.43 10.04
C ARG A 280 -12.46 9.46 10.57
N GLY A 281 -13.29 8.92 9.68
CA GLY A 281 -14.33 7.92 9.97
C GLY A 281 -15.73 8.50 10.07
N ASN A 282 -15.87 9.70 10.63
CA ASN A 282 -17.18 10.33 10.86
C ASN A 282 -17.64 11.26 9.72
N ASP A 283 -16.83 11.39 8.66
CA ASP A 283 -17.08 12.37 7.58
C ASP A 283 -18.07 11.90 6.53
N PHE A 284 -18.34 10.59 6.50
CA PHE A 284 -19.19 9.96 5.51
C PHE A 284 -20.26 9.12 6.21
N LYS A 285 -21.48 9.23 5.71
CA LYS A 285 -22.59 8.39 6.13
C LYS A 285 -22.55 7.07 5.36
N GLU A 286 -23.15 6.05 5.94
CA GLU A 286 -23.41 4.80 5.22
C GLU A 286 -24.22 5.10 3.95
N GLY A 287 -23.85 4.45 2.84
CA GLY A 287 -24.56 4.60 1.58
C GLY A 287 -23.86 3.90 0.42
N GLU A 288 -24.39 4.08 -0.77
CA GLU A 288 -23.80 3.55 -1.99
C GLU A 288 -22.44 4.19 -2.27
N GLN A 289 -21.48 3.36 -2.66
CA GLN A 289 -20.15 3.77 -3.07
C GLN A 289 -19.84 3.24 -4.46
N ARG A 290 -19.87 4.15 -5.43
CA ARG A 290 -19.78 3.77 -6.85
C ARG A 290 -18.35 3.43 -7.26
N ASP A 291 -17.39 4.25 -6.85
CA ASP A 291 -16.04 4.25 -7.42
C ASP A 291 -15.00 3.46 -6.61
N PHE A 292 -15.42 2.74 -5.58
CA PHE A 292 -14.47 2.11 -4.65
C PHE A 292 -14.99 0.81 -4.05
N ILE A 293 -14.19 -0.23 -4.23
CA ILE A 293 -14.12 -1.42 -3.40
C ILE A 293 -12.67 -1.88 -3.44
N GLU A 294 -12.05 -2.09 -2.29
CA GLU A 294 -10.70 -2.66 -2.23
C GLU A 294 -10.77 -4.10 -1.75
N ASP A 295 -9.77 -4.86 -2.19
CA ASP A 295 -9.66 -6.28 -1.98
C ASP A 295 -9.21 -6.66 -0.54
N HIS A 296 -8.73 -5.70 0.26
CA HIS A 296 -8.28 -5.95 1.64
C HIS A 296 -9.34 -6.61 2.53
N GLY A 297 -10.61 -6.23 2.35
CA GLY A 297 -11.69 -6.89 3.06
C GLY A 297 -13.08 -6.37 2.72
N PHE A 298 -14.01 -7.29 2.43
CA PHE A 298 -15.42 -6.99 2.19
C PHE A 298 -16.30 -8.22 2.36
N LEU A 299 -17.59 -8.00 2.59
CA LEU A 299 -18.59 -9.05 2.75
C LEU A 299 -19.42 -9.19 1.47
N ILE A 300 -19.55 -10.43 0.99
CA ILE A 300 -20.29 -10.80 -0.21
C ILE A 300 -21.12 -12.06 0.01
N GLN A 301 -22.20 -12.24 -0.75
CA GLN A 301 -22.92 -13.50 -0.86
C GLN A 301 -22.05 -14.53 -1.58
N THR A 302 -22.01 -15.74 -1.03
CA THR A 302 -21.07 -16.79 -1.45
C THR A 302 -21.22 -17.17 -2.93
N ASP A 303 -22.45 -17.20 -3.45
CA ASP A 303 -22.74 -17.52 -4.86
C ASP A 303 -22.26 -16.43 -5.83
N LYS A 304 -22.07 -15.19 -5.37
CA LYS A 304 -21.62 -14.06 -6.20
C LYS A 304 -20.10 -13.95 -6.33
N ILE A 305 -19.33 -14.67 -5.51
CA ILE A 305 -17.85 -14.62 -5.51
C ILE A 305 -17.30 -14.91 -6.91
N LYS A 306 -17.78 -15.99 -7.57
CA LYS A 306 -17.33 -16.37 -8.92
C LYS A 306 -17.62 -15.31 -9.99
N THR A 307 -18.62 -14.45 -9.78
CA THR A 307 -18.96 -13.36 -10.70
C THR A 307 -17.95 -12.23 -10.55
N VAL A 308 -17.78 -11.72 -9.32
CA VAL A 308 -16.95 -10.54 -9.03
C VAL A 308 -15.46 -10.82 -9.13
N ILE A 309 -15.01 -11.98 -8.65
CA ILE A 309 -13.58 -12.27 -8.51
C ILE A 309 -13.03 -12.86 -9.81
N ASP A 310 -12.04 -12.19 -10.38
CA ASP A 310 -11.27 -12.65 -11.55
C ASP A 310 -9.79 -12.81 -11.16
N PRO A 311 -9.32 -14.05 -10.92
CA PRO A 311 -7.93 -14.29 -10.54
C PRO A 311 -6.89 -13.78 -11.56
N SER A 312 -7.26 -13.64 -12.83
CA SER A 312 -6.37 -13.14 -13.90
C SER A 312 -6.28 -11.61 -13.93
N ALA A 313 -7.18 -10.91 -13.23
CA ALA A 313 -7.17 -9.45 -13.06
C ALA A 313 -6.42 -8.98 -11.79
N SER A 314 -5.67 -9.86 -11.11
CA SER A 314 -5.08 -9.58 -9.79
C SER A 314 -3.71 -8.88 -9.84
N PHE A 315 -3.26 -8.30 -8.71
CA PHE A 315 -1.90 -7.80 -8.37
C PHE A 315 -1.62 -6.29 -8.46
N THR A 316 -2.41 -5.50 -9.19
CA THR A 316 -2.20 -4.03 -9.31
C THR A 316 -3.50 -3.26 -9.56
N LEU A 317 -4.45 -3.79 -10.33
CA LEU A 317 -5.68 -3.10 -10.76
C LEU A 317 -6.96 -3.96 -10.56
N GLU A 318 -6.91 -4.96 -9.68
CA GLU A 318 -8.02 -5.88 -9.37
C GLU A 318 -9.29 -5.16 -8.99
N TYR A 319 -9.18 -4.09 -8.21
CA TYR A 319 -10.32 -3.31 -7.76
C TYR A 319 -11.07 -2.68 -8.94
N LEU A 320 -10.39 -2.26 -10.02
CA LEU A 320 -11.06 -1.72 -11.21
C LEU A 320 -11.89 -2.80 -11.90
N ASP A 321 -11.34 -4.01 -12.04
CA ASP A 321 -12.08 -5.14 -12.60
C ASP A 321 -13.31 -5.48 -11.77
N MET A 322 -13.16 -5.48 -10.44
CA MET A 322 -14.26 -5.72 -9.52
C MET A 322 -15.34 -4.64 -9.67
N ILE A 323 -14.99 -3.35 -9.64
CA ILE A 323 -15.94 -2.24 -9.77
C ILE A 323 -16.69 -2.32 -11.10
N LEU A 324 -15.98 -2.49 -12.22
CA LEU A 324 -16.58 -2.60 -13.55
C LEU A 324 -17.49 -3.82 -13.65
N THR A 325 -17.08 -4.97 -13.09
CA THR A 325 -17.88 -6.20 -13.06
C THR A 325 -19.15 -6.03 -12.22
N ILE A 326 -19.05 -5.41 -11.04
CA ILE A 326 -20.18 -5.13 -10.14
C ILE A 326 -21.21 -4.26 -10.86
N ARG A 327 -20.77 -3.16 -11.47
CA ARG A 327 -21.66 -2.26 -12.22
C ARG A 327 -22.25 -2.91 -13.46
N ALA A 328 -21.47 -3.69 -14.20
CA ALA A 328 -21.96 -4.45 -15.36
C ALA A 328 -23.07 -5.46 -15.02
N ASN A 329 -23.19 -5.87 -13.75
CA ASN A 329 -24.30 -6.70 -13.25
C ASN A 329 -25.43 -5.86 -12.61
N ASN A 330 -25.37 -4.53 -12.71
CA ASN A 330 -26.24 -3.58 -12.01
C ASN A 330 -26.26 -3.84 -10.49
N TRP A 331 -25.12 -4.23 -9.92
CA TRP A 331 -24.91 -4.38 -8.49
C TRP A 331 -24.21 -3.15 -7.92
N LYS A 332 -24.21 -3.04 -6.60
CA LYS A 332 -23.71 -1.86 -5.89
C LYS A 332 -22.77 -2.24 -4.75
N VAL A 333 -21.95 -1.29 -4.32
CA VAL A 333 -21.16 -1.42 -3.08
C VAL A 333 -21.82 -0.55 -2.02
N LEU A 334 -22.15 -1.15 -0.87
CA LEU A 334 -22.57 -0.47 0.34
C LEU A 334 -21.33 -0.14 1.16
N PHE A 335 -21.05 1.15 1.34
CA PHE A 335 -19.99 1.61 2.24
C PHE A 335 -20.51 1.69 3.67
N VAL A 336 -19.90 0.92 4.57
CA VAL A 336 -20.30 0.76 5.98
C VAL A 336 -19.24 1.40 6.88
N PRO A 337 -19.29 2.72 7.15
CA PRO A 337 -18.23 3.43 7.88
C PRO A 337 -18.09 3.02 9.36
N SER A 338 -19.13 2.43 9.95
CA SER A 338 -19.10 1.88 11.31
C SER A 338 -18.24 0.61 11.40
N ALA A 339 -18.11 -0.16 10.32
CA ALA A 339 -17.19 -1.29 10.23
C ALA A 339 -15.82 -0.80 9.75
N ARG A 340 -14.79 -0.92 10.59
CA ARG A 340 -13.46 -0.36 10.30
C ARG A 340 -12.41 -1.45 10.18
N LEU A 341 -11.63 -1.37 9.11
CA LEU A 341 -10.54 -2.30 8.78
C LEU A 341 -9.24 -1.52 8.60
N GLU A 342 -8.16 -2.01 9.16
CA GLU A 342 -6.81 -1.46 9.04
C GLU A 342 -6.00 -2.29 8.05
N PHE A 343 -5.60 -1.69 6.93
CA PHE A 343 -4.53 -2.22 6.09
C PHE A 343 -3.20 -2.07 6.82
N ARG A 344 -2.55 -3.22 7.06
CA ARG A 344 -1.32 -3.28 7.84
C ARG A 344 -0.47 -4.47 7.43
N VAL A 345 0.82 -4.22 7.21
CA VAL A 345 1.86 -5.24 7.07
C VAL A 345 2.71 -5.17 8.33
N THR A 346 2.33 -5.93 9.38
CA THR A 346 3.03 -5.86 10.69
C THR A 346 4.28 -6.69 10.75
N GLU A 347 4.29 -7.80 10.01
CA GLU A 347 5.34 -8.79 10.07
C GLU A 347 5.76 -9.08 8.64
N PHE A 348 6.98 -8.68 8.30
CA PHE A 348 7.58 -8.91 7.01
C PHE A 348 9.01 -9.41 7.21
N SER A 349 9.18 -10.71 7.05
CA SER A 349 10.44 -11.42 7.25
C SER A 349 11.16 -11.67 5.94
N TRP A 350 12.39 -12.20 6.02
CA TRP A 350 13.12 -12.66 4.84
C TRP A 350 12.33 -13.69 4.01
N ARG A 351 11.42 -14.45 4.64
CA ARG A 351 10.60 -15.48 3.97
C ARG A 351 9.63 -14.89 2.94
N ASP A 352 9.30 -13.61 3.09
CA ASP A 352 8.29 -12.93 2.29
C ASP A 352 8.86 -12.32 1.03
N ILE A 353 10.16 -11.97 1.04
CA ILE A 353 10.88 -11.36 -0.09
C ILE A 353 10.65 -12.13 -1.40
N PRO A 354 10.83 -13.46 -1.50
CA PRO A 354 10.72 -14.15 -2.79
C PRO A 354 9.31 -14.06 -3.37
N TYR A 355 8.27 -14.28 -2.56
CA TYR A 355 6.89 -14.20 -3.03
C TYR A 355 6.49 -12.76 -3.36
N PHE A 356 6.85 -11.81 -2.48
CA PHE A 356 6.52 -10.40 -2.64
C PHE A 356 7.16 -9.79 -3.90
N MET A 357 8.42 -10.14 -4.21
CA MET A 357 9.12 -9.65 -5.40
C MET A 357 8.53 -10.14 -6.71
N TYR A 358 8.13 -11.41 -6.79
CA TYR A 358 7.41 -11.92 -7.96
C TYR A 358 6.07 -11.20 -8.13
N LYS A 359 5.31 -11.14 -7.03
CA LYS A 359 3.96 -10.60 -7.02
C LYS A 359 3.92 -9.13 -7.46
N ARG A 360 4.84 -8.32 -6.93
CA ARG A 360 4.98 -6.90 -7.26
C ARG A 360 6.00 -6.68 -8.40
N SER A 361 6.25 -7.71 -9.20
CA SER A 361 7.09 -7.59 -10.38
C SER A 361 6.40 -6.80 -11.47
N GLU A 362 7.22 -6.14 -12.26
CA GLU A 362 6.85 -5.46 -13.49
C GLU A 362 6.08 -6.39 -14.44
N ALA A 363 6.59 -7.59 -14.71
CA ALA A 363 5.95 -8.54 -15.61
C ALA A 363 4.53 -8.90 -15.16
N THR A 364 4.32 -9.12 -13.86
CA THR A 364 3.00 -9.42 -13.29
C THR A 364 2.06 -8.23 -13.44
N ALA A 365 2.48 -7.02 -13.05
CA ALA A 365 1.64 -5.82 -13.10
C ALA A 365 1.19 -5.48 -14.52
N HIS A 366 2.09 -5.57 -15.49
CA HIS A 366 1.77 -5.35 -16.91
C HIS A 366 0.91 -6.45 -17.50
N GLY A 367 1.17 -7.71 -17.14
CA GLY A 367 0.29 -8.81 -17.53
C GLY A 367 -1.15 -8.59 -17.08
N THR A 368 -1.35 -8.06 -15.87
CA THR A 368 -2.68 -7.69 -15.36
C THR A 368 -3.30 -6.55 -16.16
N ARG A 369 -2.54 -5.48 -16.44
CA ARG A 369 -3.02 -4.36 -17.25
C ARG A 369 -3.43 -4.84 -18.65
N ASP A 370 -2.58 -5.59 -19.34
CA ASP A 370 -2.84 -6.13 -20.67
C ASP A 370 -4.05 -7.08 -20.68
N TYR A 371 -4.23 -7.87 -19.60
CA TYR A 371 -5.43 -8.68 -19.42
C TYR A 371 -6.69 -7.82 -19.30
N LEU A 372 -6.64 -6.73 -18.52
CA LEU A 372 -7.77 -5.80 -18.41
C LEU A 372 -8.06 -5.09 -19.72
N VAL A 373 -7.03 -4.68 -20.48
CA VAL A 373 -7.18 -4.11 -21.81
C VAL A 373 -7.91 -5.08 -22.74
N ALA A 374 -7.46 -6.32 -22.79
CA ALA A 374 -8.10 -7.37 -23.59
C ALA A 374 -9.52 -7.69 -23.11
N LYS A 375 -9.77 -7.68 -21.80
CA LYS A 375 -11.08 -7.99 -21.22
C LYS A 375 -12.07 -6.87 -21.48
N TRP A 376 -11.71 -5.64 -21.18
CA TRP A 376 -12.62 -4.49 -21.18
C TRP A 376 -12.68 -3.76 -22.52
N GLY A 377 -11.70 -3.96 -23.41
CA GLY A 377 -11.63 -3.28 -24.70
C GLY A 377 -11.39 -1.78 -24.55
N ALA A 378 -10.66 -1.38 -23.51
CA ALA A 378 -10.25 -0.01 -23.24
C ALA A 378 -8.85 0.00 -22.63
N ASN A 379 -8.15 1.11 -22.79
CA ASN A 379 -6.85 1.29 -22.17
C ASN A 379 -6.97 1.52 -20.66
N PHE A 380 -5.92 1.16 -19.94
CA PHE A 380 -5.78 1.39 -18.51
C PHE A 380 -4.46 2.13 -18.27
N PRO A 381 -4.47 3.23 -17.50
CA PRO A 381 -3.27 4.04 -17.31
C PRO A 381 -2.18 3.25 -16.58
N ASN A 382 -0.93 3.51 -16.96
CA ASN A 382 0.19 3.06 -16.18
C ASN A 382 0.34 3.94 -14.92
N THR A 383 0.03 3.40 -13.76
CA THR A 383 0.11 4.13 -12.48
C THR A 383 1.46 4.00 -11.78
N GLY A 384 2.34 3.09 -12.22
CA GLY A 384 3.55 2.69 -11.50
C GLY A 384 3.31 2.09 -10.11
N PHE A 385 2.05 1.83 -9.75
CA PHE A 385 1.64 1.51 -8.38
C PHE A 385 2.35 0.26 -7.81
N TRP A 386 2.69 -0.72 -8.65
CA TRP A 386 3.42 -1.91 -8.22
C TRP A 386 4.81 -1.56 -7.67
N THR A 387 5.51 -0.61 -8.28
CA THR A 387 6.85 -0.21 -7.84
C THR A 387 6.76 0.61 -6.56
N TYR A 388 5.75 1.47 -6.46
CA TYR A 388 5.41 2.19 -5.25
C TYR A 388 5.22 1.25 -4.03
N ILE A 389 4.38 0.22 -4.16
CA ILE A 389 4.15 -0.74 -3.06
C ILE A 389 5.41 -1.53 -2.73
N LYS A 390 6.15 -1.97 -3.76
CA LYS A 390 7.38 -2.74 -3.61
C LYS A 390 8.39 -2.03 -2.70
N TYR A 391 8.67 -0.75 -2.98
CA TYR A 391 9.66 0.00 -2.21
C TYR A 391 9.17 0.41 -0.82
N THR A 392 7.91 0.84 -0.68
CA THR A 392 7.40 1.29 0.64
C THR A 392 7.36 0.20 1.71
N ILE A 393 7.20 -1.06 1.33
CA ILE A 393 7.25 -2.19 2.27
C ILE A 393 8.70 -2.62 2.51
N VAL A 394 9.47 -2.83 1.44
CA VAL A 394 10.81 -3.45 1.54
C VAL A 394 11.83 -2.49 2.14
N GLU A 395 11.69 -1.17 1.93
CA GLU A 395 12.64 -0.18 2.44
C GLU A 395 12.79 -0.15 3.97
N GLN A 396 11.82 -0.69 4.68
CA GLN A 396 11.81 -0.76 6.15
C GLN A 396 12.66 -1.92 6.70
N HIS A 397 13.19 -2.78 5.83
CA HIS A 397 13.77 -4.06 6.23
C HIS A 397 15.26 -4.20 5.88
N VAL A 398 16.03 -4.64 6.87
CA VAL A 398 17.44 -5.00 6.74
C VAL A 398 17.64 -6.38 7.35
N TYR A 399 18.22 -7.30 6.60
CA TYR A 399 18.57 -8.63 7.05
C TYR A 399 20.08 -8.78 7.05
N ARG A 400 20.67 -8.91 8.23
CA ARG A 400 22.09 -9.20 8.47
C ARG A 400 22.22 -10.39 9.40
N ASP A 401 21.66 -10.28 10.59
CA ASP A 401 21.93 -11.22 11.69
C ASP A 401 21.28 -12.59 11.48
N VAL A 402 20.16 -12.65 10.75
CA VAL A 402 19.48 -13.92 10.45
C VAL A 402 20.16 -14.69 9.32
N LEU A 403 20.87 -14.01 8.41
CA LEU A 403 21.39 -14.61 7.17
C LEU A 403 22.35 -15.79 7.39
N PRO A 404 23.29 -15.74 8.37
CA PRO A 404 24.18 -16.87 8.64
C PRO A 404 23.46 -18.15 9.08
N THR A 405 22.25 -18.02 9.64
CA THR A 405 21.44 -19.17 10.08
C THR A 405 20.62 -19.80 8.94
N LEU A 406 20.51 -19.10 7.81
CA LEU A 406 19.73 -19.55 6.68
C LEU A 406 20.47 -20.61 5.88
N LYS A 407 19.73 -21.60 5.37
CA LYS A 407 20.25 -22.51 4.35
C LYS A 407 20.67 -21.70 3.13
N TRP A 408 21.71 -22.17 2.44
CA TRP A 408 22.21 -21.51 1.23
C TRP A 408 21.10 -21.19 0.19
N LYS A 409 20.14 -22.11 0.00
CA LYS A 409 19.03 -21.91 -0.95
C LYS A 409 18.16 -20.69 -0.61
N ASP A 410 17.95 -20.44 0.68
CA ASP A 410 17.11 -19.34 1.15
C ASP A 410 17.85 -18.00 0.98
N GLN A 411 19.17 -18.00 1.21
CA GLN A 411 20.03 -16.87 0.85
C GLN A 411 20.00 -16.61 -0.66
N ALA A 412 20.04 -17.66 -1.49
CA ALA A 412 19.94 -17.54 -2.94
C ALA A 412 18.59 -16.91 -3.36
N CYS A 413 17.48 -17.34 -2.77
CA CYS A 413 16.16 -16.75 -3.03
C CYS A 413 16.13 -15.23 -2.78
N LEU A 414 16.82 -14.75 -1.74
CA LEU A 414 16.96 -13.31 -1.46
C LEU A 414 17.79 -12.59 -2.52
N VAL A 415 18.90 -13.20 -2.97
CA VAL A 415 19.75 -12.64 -4.04
C VAL A 415 18.97 -12.51 -5.35
N PHE A 416 18.30 -13.57 -5.80
CA PHE A 416 17.45 -13.50 -7.00
C PHE A 416 16.28 -12.51 -6.79
N GLY A 417 15.70 -12.48 -5.60
CA GLY A 417 14.68 -11.49 -5.23
C GLY A 417 15.16 -10.05 -5.36
N PHE A 418 16.41 -9.75 -5.01
CA PHE A 418 17.01 -8.42 -5.20
C PHE A 418 17.07 -8.01 -6.68
N PHE A 419 17.48 -8.89 -7.58
CA PHE A 419 17.46 -8.58 -9.01
C PHE A 419 16.03 -8.48 -9.56
N GLN A 420 15.10 -9.28 -9.06
CA GLN A 420 13.68 -9.15 -9.37
C GLN A 420 13.11 -7.80 -8.89
N MET A 421 13.59 -7.31 -7.74
CA MET A 421 13.27 -5.99 -7.22
C MET A 421 13.75 -4.88 -8.14
N ALA A 422 14.97 -5.00 -8.66
CA ALA A 422 15.55 -4.03 -9.60
C ALA A 422 14.82 -3.99 -10.95
N GLY A 423 14.19 -5.08 -11.38
CA GLY A 423 13.41 -5.13 -12.63
C GLY A 423 13.76 -6.31 -13.54
N PHE A 424 14.75 -7.14 -13.18
CA PHE A 424 15.11 -8.31 -13.96
C PHE A 424 14.07 -9.42 -13.76
N ASN A 425 13.36 -9.77 -14.84
CA ASN A 425 12.23 -10.70 -14.82
C ASN A 425 12.52 -12.04 -15.51
N ARG A 426 13.75 -12.23 -16.02
CA ARG A 426 14.25 -13.46 -16.65
C ARG A 426 15.65 -13.82 -16.17
N TYR A 427 15.89 -15.11 -15.99
CA TYR A 427 17.16 -15.65 -15.51
C TYR A 427 17.62 -16.79 -16.40
N LYS A 428 18.89 -16.79 -16.82
CA LYS A 428 19.47 -17.87 -17.64
C LYS A 428 19.83 -19.07 -16.76
N VAL A 429 19.00 -20.11 -16.82
CA VAL A 429 19.16 -21.34 -16.04
C VAL A 429 19.13 -22.55 -16.97
N GLY A 430 20.19 -23.37 -16.96
CA GLY A 430 20.28 -24.56 -17.81
C GLY A 430 20.21 -24.25 -19.31
N GLY A 431 20.78 -23.12 -19.74
CA GLY A 431 20.81 -22.70 -21.14
C GLY A 431 19.56 -21.98 -21.65
N LYS A 432 18.47 -21.94 -20.87
CA LYS A 432 17.22 -21.24 -21.22
C LYS A 432 16.95 -20.09 -20.27
N HIS A 433 16.25 -19.05 -20.74
CA HIS A 433 15.70 -18.03 -19.87
C HIS A 433 14.40 -18.53 -19.24
N VAL A 434 14.27 -18.36 -17.93
CA VAL A 434 13.10 -18.73 -17.14
C VAL A 434 12.68 -17.55 -16.27
N ASP A 435 11.43 -17.52 -15.81
CA ASP A 435 10.99 -16.49 -14.87
C ASP A 435 11.46 -16.77 -13.43
N PHE A 436 11.24 -15.80 -12.55
CA PHE A 436 11.69 -15.91 -11.16
C PHE A 436 11.02 -17.07 -10.39
N LEU A 437 9.76 -17.40 -10.66
CA LEU A 437 9.10 -18.51 -9.96
C LEU A 437 9.70 -19.86 -10.37
N ASP A 438 10.06 -20.02 -11.63
CA ASP A 438 10.79 -21.21 -12.09
C ASP A 438 12.16 -21.33 -11.40
N VAL A 439 12.84 -20.21 -11.14
CA VAL A 439 14.06 -20.20 -10.33
C VAL A 439 13.77 -20.70 -8.91
N LEU A 440 12.76 -20.14 -8.24
CA LEU A 440 12.38 -20.55 -6.87
C LEU A 440 12.07 -22.05 -6.80
N GLN A 441 11.28 -22.56 -7.75
CA GLN A 441 10.95 -23.99 -7.83
C GLN A 441 12.18 -24.88 -8.07
N ARG A 442 13.16 -24.41 -8.85
CA ARG A 442 14.41 -25.14 -9.08
C ARG A 442 15.30 -25.13 -7.83
N LEU A 443 15.40 -24.00 -7.13
CA LEU A 443 16.13 -23.89 -5.86
C LEU A 443 15.54 -24.84 -4.81
N ASP A 444 14.21 -24.91 -4.69
CA ASP A 444 13.52 -25.87 -3.81
C ASP A 444 13.80 -27.33 -4.18
N ARG A 445 14.02 -27.62 -5.47
CA ARG A 445 14.44 -28.94 -5.97
C ARG A 445 15.95 -29.20 -5.86
N GLY A 446 16.71 -28.30 -5.23
CA GLY A 446 18.14 -28.46 -4.97
C GLY A 446 19.07 -28.00 -6.09
N TRP A 447 18.56 -27.32 -7.12
CA TRP A 447 19.42 -26.70 -8.14
C TRP A 447 20.32 -25.62 -7.52
N ALA A 448 21.54 -25.48 -8.04
CA ALA A 448 22.44 -24.38 -7.70
C ALA A 448 23.21 -23.88 -8.94
N PRO A 449 23.54 -22.58 -9.01
CA PRO A 449 24.45 -22.04 -10.01
C PRO A 449 25.83 -22.72 -9.95
N PRO A 450 26.49 -23.02 -11.09
CA PRO A 450 27.86 -23.53 -11.11
C PRO A 450 28.85 -22.53 -10.49
N ALA A 451 29.88 -23.02 -9.79
CA ALA A 451 30.80 -22.19 -9.03
C ALA A 451 31.52 -21.08 -9.83
N ASN A 452 31.84 -21.35 -11.10
CA ASN A 452 32.60 -20.45 -11.96
C ASN A 452 31.76 -19.85 -13.10
N LYS A 453 30.43 -19.76 -12.93
CA LYS A 453 29.54 -19.21 -13.96
C LYS A 453 28.70 -18.06 -13.42
N LEU A 454 28.70 -16.98 -14.17
CA LEU A 454 27.77 -15.88 -13.95
C LEU A 454 26.36 -16.29 -14.38
N ILE A 455 25.38 -15.85 -13.60
CA ILE A 455 23.96 -15.92 -13.91
C ILE A 455 23.62 -14.67 -14.70
N ALA A 456 23.10 -14.85 -15.91
CA ALA A 456 22.56 -13.74 -16.69
C ALA A 456 21.13 -13.44 -16.20
N ALA A 457 20.92 -12.22 -15.72
CA ALA A 457 19.61 -11.65 -15.41
C ALA A 457 19.23 -10.67 -16.51
N ARG A 458 18.03 -10.81 -17.07
CA ARG A 458 17.53 -9.99 -18.16
C ARG A 458 16.18 -9.41 -17.79
N ARG A 459 15.94 -8.18 -18.22
CA ARG A 459 14.61 -7.60 -18.33
C ARG A 459 14.12 -7.87 -19.75
N GLU A 460 12.97 -8.53 -19.85
CA GLU A 460 12.28 -8.81 -21.10
C GLU A 460 10.91 -8.14 -21.06
N LEU A 461 10.63 -7.29 -22.05
CA LEU A 461 9.35 -6.58 -22.18
C LEU A 461 8.37 -7.26 -23.13
N ALA A 462 8.78 -8.30 -23.85
CA ALA A 462 7.89 -9.00 -24.76
C ALA A 462 6.69 -9.61 -23.99
N ARG A 463 5.48 -9.20 -24.35
CA ARG A 463 4.22 -9.66 -23.76
C ARG A 463 3.42 -10.44 -24.80
N PRO A 464 3.14 -11.74 -24.61
CA PRO A 464 2.32 -12.50 -25.54
C PRO A 464 0.88 -11.97 -25.53
N PRO A 465 0.17 -11.98 -26.67
CA PRO A 465 -1.20 -11.47 -26.74
C PRO A 465 -2.14 -12.30 -25.85
N ILE A 466 -3.02 -11.60 -25.13
CA ILE A 466 -4.05 -12.24 -24.30
C ILE A 466 -5.17 -12.76 -25.20
N LYS A 467 -5.24 -14.09 -25.33
CA LYS A 467 -6.21 -14.77 -26.21
C LYS A 467 -7.54 -15.11 -25.53
N LYS A 468 -7.58 -15.13 -24.19
CA LYS A 468 -8.75 -15.55 -23.42
C LYS A 468 -8.88 -14.68 -22.19
N THR A 469 -10.09 -14.15 -21.99
CA THR A 469 -10.48 -13.38 -20.81
C THR A 469 -11.78 -13.95 -20.24
N LYS A 470 -12.04 -13.68 -18.97
CA LYS A 470 -13.36 -13.89 -18.38
C LYS A 470 -14.36 -12.98 -19.09
N PRO A 471 -15.60 -13.44 -19.37
CA PRO A 471 -16.57 -12.63 -20.08
C PRO A 471 -16.86 -11.32 -19.35
N ARG A 472 -17.07 -10.27 -20.15
CA ARG A 472 -17.76 -9.07 -19.71
C ARG A 472 -19.26 -9.37 -19.61
N PHE A 473 -19.92 -8.84 -18.59
CA PHE A 473 -21.38 -8.93 -18.44
C PHE A 473 -22.13 -7.88 -19.27
N VAL A 474 -21.40 -7.13 -20.10
CA VAL A 474 -21.89 -6.10 -21.03
C VAL A 474 -21.17 -6.24 -22.38
N LYS A 475 -21.79 -5.79 -23.46
CA LYS A 475 -21.17 -5.81 -24.81
C LYS A 475 -20.28 -4.59 -25.02
N HIS A 476 -20.73 -3.43 -24.55
CA HIS A 476 -20.02 -2.15 -24.65
C HIS A 476 -19.84 -1.52 -23.26
N LEU A 477 -18.74 -0.78 -23.05
CA LEU A 477 -18.50 -0.10 -21.77
C LEU A 477 -19.57 0.96 -21.45
N ASP A 478 -20.18 1.51 -22.50
CA ASP A 478 -21.27 2.48 -22.44
C ASP A 478 -22.54 1.92 -21.77
N GLU A 479 -22.69 0.60 -21.75
CA GLU A 479 -23.80 -0.11 -21.10
C GLU A 479 -23.62 -0.21 -19.58
N ILE A 480 -22.41 0.08 -19.05
CA ILE A 480 -22.15 0.04 -17.62
C ILE A 480 -22.85 1.25 -16.96
N PRO A 481 -23.81 1.02 -16.03
CA PRO A 481 -24.53 2.09 -15.36
C PRO A 481 -23.59 3.06 -14.64
N ASP A 482 -23.91 4.35 -14.69
CA ASP A 482 -23.22 5.42 -13.98
C ASP A 482 -21.69 5.49 -14.25
N LEU A 483 -21.21 4.98 -15.40
CA LEU A 483 -19.83 5.15 -15.85
C LEU A 483 -19.76 6.29 -16.88
N PRO A 484 -19.51 7.54 -16.45
CA PRO A 484 -19.61 8.69 -17.34
C PRO A 484 -18.44 8.76 -18.32
N TYR A 485 -18.70 9.32 -19.50
CA TYR A 485 -17.66 9.93 -20.31
C TYR A 485 -17.26 11.27 -19.70
N GLY A 486 -15.98 11.46 -19.40
CA GLY A 486 -15.45 12.68 -18.81
C GLY A 486 -14.29 13.27 -19.61
N LYS A 487 -14.04 14.57 -19.44
CA LYS A 487 -12.80 15.21 -19.91
C LYS A 487 -11.66 14.87 -18.95
N ALA A 488 -10.44 14.76 -19.46
CA ALA A 488 -9.24 14.72 -18.61
C ALA A 488 -9.06 16.08 -17.92
N LYS A 489 -9.62 16.24 -16.71
CA LYS A 489 -9.64 17.52 -15.97
C LYS A 489 -8.62 17.61 -14.82
N HIS A 490 -7.84 16.56 -14.56
CA HIS A 490 -6.99 16.47 -13.36
C HIS A 490 -5.59 15.96 -13.66
N VAL A 491 -4.66 16.20 -12.72
CA VAL A 491 -3.30 15.64 -12.69
C VAL A 491 -3.41 14.14 -12.92
N GLN A 492 -2.97 13.69 -14.09
CA GLN A 492 -3.12 12.31 -14.50
C GLN A 492 -2.14 11.47 -13.68
N VAL A 493 -2.65 10.39 -13.07
CA VAL A 493 -1.84 9.34 -12.43
C VAL A 493 -1.32 8.42 -13.54
N GLY A 494 -0.53 9.00 -14.44
CA GLY A 494 0.07 8.32 -15.58
C GLY A 494 1.57 8.51 -15.52
N ILE A 495 2.31 7.42 -15.50
CA ILE A 495 3.75 7.43 -15.78
C ILE A 495 3.90 7.19 -17.28
N ASP A 496 4.58 8.12 -17.97
CA ASP A 496 4.77 8.10 -19.43
C ASP A 496 5.42 6.81 -19.89
N HIS A 497 6.46 6.39 -19.16
CA HIS A 497 7.14 5.14 -19.43
C HIS A 497 6.33 4.00 -18.85
N GLU A 498 6.04 2.97 -19.67
CA GLU A 498 5.43 1.72 -19.19
C GLU A 498 6.19 1.15 -17.98
N TYR A 499 7.45 1.54 -17.82
CA TYR A 499 8.36 0.99 -16.84
C TYR A 499 9.21 2.09 -16.24
N MET A 500 9.49 2.01 -14.94
CA MET A 500 10.51 2.89 -14.37
C MET A 500 11.89 2.33 -14.74
N PRO A 501 12.72 3.10 -15.46
CA PRO A 501 14.13 2.77 -15.68
C PRO A 501 14.76 2.46 -14.31
N PHE A 502 15.59 1.43 -14.23
CA PHE A 502 16.30 1.12 -13.00
C PHE A 502 17.77 1.44 -13.16
N SER A 503 18.39 1.79 -12.05
CA SER A 503 19.82 2.01 -11.98
C SER A 503 20.39 1.22 -10.83
N MET A 504 21.38 0.41 -11.13
CA MET A 504 22.18 -0.31 -10.15
C MET A 504 23.65 0.02 -10.34
N ALA A 505 24.43 -0.26 -9.31
CA ALA A 505 25.87 -0.28 -9.42
C ALA A 505 26.42 -1.51 -8.70
N LYS A 506 27.61 -1.94 -9.09
CA LYS A 506 28.35 -3.02 -8.47
C LYS A 506 29.72 -2.48 -8.06
N LEU A 507 30.08 -2.66 -6.80
CA LEU A 507 31.44 -2.48 -6.29
C LEU A 507 32.03 -3.83 -5.91
N PHE A 508 33.21 -4.14 -6.43
CA PHE A 508 34.01 -5.30 -6.05
C PHE A 508 35.17 -4.88 -5.15
N VAL A 509 35.41 -5.67 -4.10
CA VAL A 509 36.60 -5.58 -3.24
C VAL A 509 37.11 -6.99 -2.94
N ASP A 510 38.41 -7.15 -2.66
CA ASP A 510 39.04 -8.47 -2.49
C ASP A 510 38.52 -9.28 -1.28
N THR A 511 38.00 -8.61 -0.25
CA THR A 511 37.40 -9.25 0.94
C THR A 511 36.33 -8.35 1.54
N CYS A 512 35.31 -8.95 2.16
CA CYS A 512 34.23 -8.19 2.81
C CYS A 512 34.73 -7.37 4.01
N ASP A 513 35.85 -7.75 4.63
CA ASP A 513 36.45 -6.99 5.73
C ASP A 513 36.99 -5.61 5.28
N ARG A 514 37.27 -5.47 3.98
CA ARG A 514 37.71 -4.20 3.38
C ARG A 514 36.55 -3.30 2.95
N LEU A 515 35.30 -3.76 3.06
CA LEU A 515 34.15 -2.93 2.70
C LEU A 515 33.90 -1.89 3.80
N PRO A 516 34.09 -0.58 3.53
CA PRO A 516 33.92 0.43 4.57
C PRO A 516 32.46 0.45 5.08
N PRO A 517 32.21 0.66 6.39
CA PRO A 517 30.84 0.73 6.92
C PRO A 517 29.96 1.78 6.23
N SER A 518 30.55 2.88 5.78
CA SER A 518 29.86 3.92 5.00
C SER A 518 29.38 3.41 3.64
N VAL A 519 30.16 2.56 2.97
CA VAL A 519 29.76 1.94 1.69
C VAL A 519 28.73 0.85 1.94
N GLU A 520 28.97 0.02 2.96
CA GLU A 520 28.05 -1.04 3.34
C GLU A 520 26.64 -0.52 3.66
N THR A 521 26.53 0.68 4.23
CA THR A 521 25.23 1.33 4.48
C THR A 521 24.51 1.81 3.22
N ALA A 522 25.23 1.99 2.11
CA ALA A 522 24.64 2.29 0.81
C ALA A 522 24.34 1.02 -0.02
N CYS A 523 24.94 -0.13 0.32
CA CYS A 523 24.67 -1.41 -0.35
C CYS A 523 23.24 -1.90 -0.10
N GLY A 524 22.55 -2.29 -1.16
CA GLY A 524 21.30 -3.07 -1.10
C GLY A 524 21.54 -4.57 -0.92
N LEU A 525 22.70 -5.06 -1.39
CA LEU A 525 23.10 -6.46 -1.26
C LEU A 525 24.61 -6.53 -1.04
N VAL A 526 25.07 -7.39 -0.12
CA VAL A 526 26.50 -7.73 0.02
C VAL A 526 26.66 -9.23 -0.07
N ILE A 527 27.41 -9.68 -1.08
CA ILE A 527 27.71 -11.09 -1.33
C ILE A 527 29.18 -11.32 -1.05
N GLU A 528 29.47 -12.25 -0.15
CA GLU A 528 30.80 -12.85 0.01
C GLU A 528 30.93 -13.97 -1.02
N GLU A 529 31.88 -13.83 -1.94
CA GLU A 529 32.25 -14.80 -2.94
C GLU A 529 33.57 -15.47 -2.53
N PRO A 530 33.93 -16.64 -3.10
CA PRO A 530 35.17 -17.34 -2.74
C PRO A 530 36.44 -16.49 -2.88
N ASN A 531 36.45 -15.56 -3.84
CA ASN A 531 37.61 -14.75 -4.19
C ASN A 531 37.35 -13.24 -4.06
N GLY A 532 36.34 -12.83 -3.28
CA GLY A 532 35.99 -11.42 -3.20
C GLY A 532 34.71 -11.11 -2.45
N CYS A 533 34.37 -9.83 -2.43
CA CYS A 533 33.12 -9.32 -1.91
C CYS A 533 32.49 -8.37 -2.92
N VAL A 534 31.19 -8.53 -3.15
CA VAL A 534 30.43 -7.73 -4.08
C VAL A 534 29.35 -6.97 -3.33
N CYS A 535 29.42 -5.65 -3.38
CA CYS A 535 28.35 -4.75 -2.97
C CYS A 535 27.53 -4.36 -4.20
N TRP A 536 26.22 -4.63 -4.15
CA TRP A 536 25.26 -4.10 -5.13
C TRP A 536 24.49 -2.93 -4.55
N PHE A 537 24.44 -1.84 -5.31
CA PHE A 537 23.60 -0.69 -5.06
C PHE A 537 22.35 -0.78 -5.91
N ASN A 538 21.19 -0.48 -5.34
CA ASN A 538 19.95 -0.28 -6.08
C ASN A 538 19.50 1.17 -5.88
N MET A 539 19.38 1.92 -6.98
CA MET A 539 19.09 3.34 -7.03
C MET A 539 17.83 3.56 -7.90
N PRO A 540 16.64 3.64 -7.28
CA PRO A 540 15.40 3.89 -7.99
C PRO A 540 15.43 5.29 -8.60
N THR A 541 15.10 5.37 -9.88
CA THR A 541 15.17 6.61 -10.68
C THR A 541 14.25 7.73 -10.20
N PHE A 542 13.26 7.39 -9.40
CA PHE A 542 12.33 8.34 -8.78
C PHE A 542 12.79 8.89 -7.43
N LYS A 543 13.78 8.28 -6.77
CA LYS A 543 14.17 8.65 -5.41
C LYS A 543 15.16 9.81 -5.45
N SER A 544 14.68 11.00 -5.08
CA SER A 544 15.49 12.23 -5.09
C SER A 544 15.96 12.66 -3.69
N ASN A 545 15.21 12.29 -2.64
CA ASN A 545 15.43 12.76 -1.26
C ASN A 545 15.56 14.30 -1.14
N SER A 546 14.90 15.04 -2.02
CA SER A 546 14.98 16.50 -2.05
C SER A 546 14.34 17.15 -0.81
N LEU A 547 14.73 18.39 -0.50
CA LEU A 547 14.14 19.17 0.60
C LEU A 547 12.62 19.31 0.45
N PHE A 548 12.13 19.46 -0.79
CA PHE A 548 10.70 19.52 -1.10
C PHE A 548 9.96 18.24 -0.67
N ILE A 549 10.50 17.07 -1.00
CA ILE A 549 9.92 15.78 -0.64
C ILE A 549 9.93 15.57 0.88
N ARG A 550 11.02 15.93 1.56
CA ARG A 550 11.08 15.87 3.03
C ARG A 550 10.05 16.79 3.69
N PHE A 551 9.85 17.98 3.15
CA PHE A 551 8.80 18.89 3.59
C PHE A 551 7.41 18.30 3.36
N LEU A 552 7.15 17.76 2.16
CA LEU A 552 5.88 17.12 1.82
C LEU A 552 5.57 15.94 2.74
N ALA A 553 6.58 15.13 3.09
CA ALA A 553 6.42 13.99 4.01
C ALA A 553 6.01 14.46 5.42
N ARG A 554 6.67 15.51 5.93
CA ARG A 554 6.30 16.13 7.22
C ARG A 554 4.90 16.73 7.18
N PHE A 555 4.54 17.39 6.09
CA PHE A 555 3.21 17.98 5.91
C PHE A 555 2.12 16.90 5.83
N ALA A 556 2.32 15.86 5.01
CA ALA A 556 1.41 14.72 4.90
C ALA A 556 1.19 14.01 6.25
N ALA A 557 2.27 13.84 7.02
CA ALA A 557 2.19 13.31 8.39
C ALA A 557 1.29 14.20 9.27
N MET A 558 1.52 15.52 9.28
CA MET A 558 0.76 16.51 10.05
C MET A 558 -0.74 16.47 9.75
N ILE A 559 -1.13 16.44 8.46
CA ILE A 559 -2.53 16.44 8.03
C ILE A 559 -3.18 15.05 8.06
N LYS A 560 -2.48 14.05 8.60
CA LYS A 560 -2.96 12.67 8.76
C LYS A 560 -3.31 11.98 7.44
N VAL A 561 -2.59 12.32 6.37
CA VAL A 561 -2.61 11.62 5.06
C VAL A 561 -1.46 10.62 5.01
N PRO A 562 -1.63 9.40 4.46
CA PRO A 562 -0.57 8.40 4.54
C PRO A 562 0.67 8.81 3.73
N SER A 563 1.86 8.45 4.24
CA SER A 563 3.15 8.84 3.65
C SER A 563 3.31 8.37 2.20
N ARG A 564 2.54 7.36 1.78
CA ARG A 564 2.47 6.89 0.40
C ARG A 564 2.25 7.97 -0.65
N VAL A 565 1.49 9.01 -0.28
CA VAL A 565 1.22 10.13 -1.19
C VAL A 565 2.52 10.81 -1.61
N THR A 566 3.54 10.85 -0.75
CA THR A 566 4.81 11.49 -1.10
C THR A 566 5.64 10.65 -2.07
N THR A 567 5.69 9.33 -1.87
CA THR A 567 6.35 8.43 -2.83
C THR A 567 5.65 8.46 -4.18
N PHE A 568 4.31 8.52 -4.19
CA PHE A 568 3.54 8.68 -5.42
C PHE A 568 3.87 10.00 -6.15
N VAL A 569 3.99 11.11 -5.40
CA VAL A 569 4.41 12.41 -5.96
C VAL A 569 5.85 12.33 -6.50
N GLU A 570 6.79 11.69 -5.79
CA GLU A 570 8.15 11.48 -6.30
C GLU A 570 8.18 10.71 -7.63
N MET A 571 7.41 9.62 -7.70
CA MET A 571 7.27 8.81 -8.90
C MET A 571 6.64 9.59 -10.05
N THR A 572 5.64 10.43 -9.77
CA THR A 572 5.01 11.27 -10.80
C THR A 572 5.98 12.33 -11.31
N LEU A 573 6.68 13.03 -10.41
CA LEU A 573 7.64 14.07 -10.78
C LEU A 573 8.87 13.55 -11.52
N SER A 574 9.22 12.28 -11.29
CA SER A 574 10.40 11.64 -11.89
C SER A 574 10.04 10.60 -12.95
N GLY A 575 8.75 10.46 -13.28
CA GLY A 575 8.23 9.34 -14.07
C GLY A 575 8.76 9.29 -15.50
N SER A 576 9.32 10.39 -15.99
CA SER A 576 9.91 10.50 -17.32
C SER A 576 11.44 10.31 -17.36
N ARG A 577 12.10 10.13 -16.21
CA ARG A 577 13.57 10.11 -16.11
C ARG A 577 14.16 8.77 -16.55
N ASN A 578 15.13 8.80 -17.47
CA ASN A 578 15.90 7.63 -17.90
C ASN A 578 16.92 7.16 -16.83
N GLY A 579 17.27 5.87 -16.89
CA GLY A 579 18.14 5.21 -15.92
C GLY A 579 19.59 5.68 -16.05
N THR A 580 20.05 5.87 -17.28
CA THR A 580 21.39 6.39 -17.60
C THR A 580 21.54 7.84 -17.15
N ASP A 581 20.55 8.70 -17.48
CA ASP A 581 20.54 10.11 -17.04
C ASP A 581 20.54 10.24 -15.52
N HIS A 582 19.86 9.33 -14.83
CA HIS A 582 19.79 9.33 -13.37
C HIS A 582 21.15 9.14 -12.70
N VAL A 583 22.02 8.28 -13.25
CA VAL A 583 23.35 7.96 -12.68
C VAL A 583 24.50 8.70 -13.33
N GLN A 584 24.23 9.70 -14.17
CA GLN A 584 25.27 10.53 -14.79
C GLN A 584 26.35 11.00 -13.79
N PRO A 585 26.03 11.43 -12.55
CA PRO A 585 27.05 11.84 -11.56
C PRO A 585 28.05 10.75 -11.15
N LEU A 586 27.72 9.47 -11.38
CA LEU A 586 28.56 8.31 -11.04
C LEU A 586 29.44 7.84 -12.20
N LEU A 587 29.19 8.29 -13.43
CA LEU A 587 29.98 7.89 -14.60
C LEU A 587 31.49 8.15 -14.42
N PRO A 588 31.94 9.27 -13.81
CA PRO A 588 33.37 9.49 -13.59
C PRO A 588 34.02 8.52 -12.61
N LEU A 589 33.22 7.79 -11.80
CA LEU A 589 33.70 6.80 -10.84
C LEU A 589 33.78 5.39 -11.45
N ALA A 590 33.31 5.19 -12.69
CA ALA A 590 33.31 3.90 -13.35
C ALA A 590 34.75 3.38 -13.56
N SER A 591 34.99 2.14 -13.14
CA SER A 591 36.29 1.49 -13.17
C SER A 591 36.12 -0.04 -13.31
N GLU A 592 37.22 -0.79 -13.24
CA GLU A 592 37.14 -2.26 -13.20
C GLU A 592 36.46 -2.78 -11.92
N THR A 593 36.58 -2.04 -10.82
CA THR A 593 35.99 -2.42 -9.53
C THR A 593 34.60 -1.84 -9.31
N PHE A 594 34.27 -0.71 -9.95
CA PHE A 594 32.96 -0.05 -9.86
C PHE A 594 32.28 0.04 -11.23
N SER A 595 31.15 -0.67 -11.40
CA SER A 595 30.41 -0.69 -12.67
C SER A 595 28.95 -0.28 -12.48
N LEU A 596 28.43 0.46 -13.45
CA LEU A 596 27.02 0.88 -13.50
C LEU A 596 26.21 -0.08 -14.37
N VAL A 597 24.96 -0.32 -13.98
CA VAL A 597 24.01 -1.15 -14.70
C VAL A 597 22.71 -0.38 -14.80
N THR A 598 22.36 0.07 -16.00
CA THR A 598 21.15 0.85 -16.27
C THR A 598 20.35 0.23 -17.39
N CYS A 599 19.04 0.44 -17.36
CA CYS A 599 18.17 0.22 -18.51
C CYS A 599 17.32 1.45 -18.75
N ASP A 600 17.35 1.97 -19.97
CA ASP A 600 16.56 3.13 -20.36
C ASP A 600 15.18 2.76 -20.90
N ALA A 601 14.27 3.74 -20.96
CA ALA A 601 12.86 3.50 -21.27
C ALA A 601 12.63 2.77 -22.61
N ASN A 602 13.44 3.09 -23.63
CA ASN A 602 13.32 2.52 -24.97
C ASN A 602 14.08 1.19 -25.15
N GLN A 603 14.76 0.70 -24.12
CA GLN A 603 15.48 -0.57 -24.19
C GLN A 603 14.53 -1.71 -23.83
N GLU A 604 14.10 -2.45 -24.86
CA GLU A 604 13.26 -3.65 -24.72
C GLU A 604 14.00 -4.80 -24.04
N ASP A 605 15.32 -4.83 -24.21
CA ASP A 605 16.20 -5.84 -23.66
C ASP A 605 17.42 -5.20 -23.00
N CYS A 606 17.61 -5.56 -21.73
CA CYS A 606 18.81 -5.21 -21.01
C CYS A 606 19.18 -6.31 -20.02
N SER A 607 20.48 -6.50 -19.79
CA SER A 607 20.98 -7.61 -19.01
C SER A 607 22.10 -7.21 -18.07
N THR A 608 22.18 -7.92 -16.95
CA THR A 608 23.30 -7.89 -16.03
C THR A 608 23.73 -9.30 -15.66
N PHE A 609 24.86 -9.40 -15.00
CA PHE A 609 25.47 -10.64 -14.59
C PHE A 609 25.83 -10.61 -13.11
N PHE A 610 25.51 -11.68 -12.39
CA PHE A 610 25.88 -11.84 -10.99
C PHE A 610 26.25 -13.29 -10.69
N SER A 611 26.94 -13.51 -9.58
CA SER A 611 27.33 -14.83 -9.09
C SER A 611 26.74 -15.07 -7.70
N PHE A 612 26.28 -16.30 -7.49
CA PHE A 612 25.93 -16.80 -6.15
C PHE A 612 26.04 -18.33 -6.17
N SER A 613 27.26 -18.82 -6.04
CA SER A 613 27.55 -20.25 -6.00
C SER A 613 27.22 -20.85 -4.64
N ARG A 614 27.27 -22.19 -4.50
CA ARG A 614 27.15 -22.87 -3.19
C ARG A 614 28.17 -22.41 -2.14
N ASN A 615 29.29 -21.86 -2.58
CA ASN A 615 30.35 -21.36 -1.71
C ASN A 615 30.19 -19.87 -1.39
N SER A 616 29.24 -19.18 -2.05
CA SER A 616 28.91 -17.79 -1.76
C SER A 616 28.03 -17.68 -0.52
N LYS A 617 28.15 -16.57 0.20
CA LYS A 617 27.30 -16.26 1.36
C LYS A 617 26.71 -14.86 1.20
N LEU A 618 25.44 -14.72 1.55
CA LEU A 618 24.79 -13.43 1.63
C LEU A 618 25.10 -12.81 3.00
N LYS A 619 25.74 -11.65 3.02
CA LYS A 619 26.13 -10.92 4.24
C LYS A 619 25.13 -9.82 4.62
N LEU A 620 24.51 -9.22 3.61
CA LEU A 620 23.53 -8.16 3.79
C LEU A 620 22.46 -8.23 2.71
N PHE A 621 21.21 -8.12 3.13
CA PHE A 621 20.11 -7.66 2.29
C PHE A 621 19.55 -6.39 2.93
N ARG A 622 19.46 -5.31 2.16
CA ARG A 622 18.89 -4.03 2.57
C ARG A 622 17.86 -3.62 1.54
N GLY A 623 16.63 -3.51 2.00
CA GLY A 623 15.54 -3.07 1.15
C GLY A 623 15.52 -1.57 0.90
N SER A 624 16.11 -0.75 1.78
CA SER A 624 16.18 0.70 1.62
C SER A 624 17.18 1.09 0.53
N PRO A 625 16.72 1.62 -0.62
CA PRO A 625 17.64 2.02 -1.66
C PRO A 625 18.36 3.32 -1.30
N ALA A 626 19.64 3.39 -1.64
CA ALA A 626 20.46 4.59 -1.57
C ALA A 626 20.10 5.56 -2.70
N THR A 627 20.33 6.86 -2.48
CA THR A 627 20.29 7.84 -3.59
C THR A 627 21.60 7.84 -4.35
N VAL A 628 21.60 8.38 -5.57
CA VAL A 628 22.82 8.59 -6.37
C VAL A 628 23.85 9.42 -5.61
N ALA A 629 23.41 10.43 -4.85
CA ALA A 629 24.30 11.24 -4.02
C ALA A 629 24.93 10.44 -2.87
N ASP A 630 24.16 9.55 -2.23
CA ASP A 630 24.69 8.67 -1.17
C ASP A 630 25.77 7.72 -1.73
N VAL A 631 25.53 7.14 -2.90
CA VAL A 631 26.51 6.27 -3.58
C VAL A 631 27.74 7.08 -4.00
N GLN A 632 27.57 8.25 -4.59
CA GLN A 632 28.68 9.11 -5.01
C GLN A 632 29.58 9.49 -3.82
N ALA A 633 28.97 9.92 -2.71
CA ALA A 633 29.69 10.33 -1.51
C ALA A 633 30.47 9.20 -0.84
N THR A 634 29.94 7.97 -0.91
CA THR A 634 30.54 6.79 -0.27
C THR A 634 31.61 6.13 -1.15
N VAL A 635 31.36 6.02 -2.45
CA VAL A 635 32.28 5.41 -3.42
C VAL A 635 33.47 6.32 -3.72
N ALA A 636 33.27 7.62 -3.90
CA ALA A 636 34.38 8.56 -4.15
C ALA A 636 35.43 8.56 -3.03
N ARG A 637 35.02 8.31 -1.78
CA ARG A 637 35.92 8.20 -0.62
C ARG A 637 36.64 6.85 -0.51
N SER A 638 36.20 5.85 -1.26
CA SER A 638 36.70 4.47 -1.18
C SER A 638 37.58 4.09 -2.38
N ILE A 639 37.46 4.84 -3.48
CA ILE A 639 38.29 4.69 -4.69
C ILE A 639 39.45 5.70 -4.70
N ALA A 640 39.31 6.83 -4.00
CA ALA A 640 40.43 7.75 -3.71
C ALA A 640 41.31 7.17 -2.61
#